data_AF-A0A4R7JTA4-F1
#
_entry.id   AF-A0A4R7JTA4-F1
#
_cell.length_a   1.000
_cell.length_b   1.000
_cell.length_c   1.000
_cell.angle_alpha   90.00
_cell.angle_beta   90.00
_cell.angle_gamma   90.00
#
_symmetry.space_group_name_H-M   'P 1'
#
loop_
_entity.id
_entity.type
_entity.pdbx_description
1 polymer ?
#
loop_
_entity_poly.entity_id
_entity_poly.type
_entity_poly.pdbx_seq_one_letter_code
_entity_poly.pdbx_strand_id
1 'polypeptide(L)'
;MKNTLQSKLVLIISFFCFLLLVSCHKQSKSETETTVGDFKVPETIPLVFTEPEPFEWETITNDTLTTPVTYDLNVDALPSKPFELNTFKPLKSPMKEYDLDWDSFPTENITFDSVSFTITKSTIKKPIITKMKPPGNIAGTNVNLLQLSTNEGLPSNDITSFLETEDGSIWVGSSSFTSLTLYDGENAFIYDYNTVYKMELDKQGKLWLVRPADRIIHVLDFDNNIEYTITRTENFTPFDILCDHTGTMYIASLNEGFYTIDPELKSLQKVSNVNSNKPWRLFEDSNNNLWLGFTNHLRVLDKDRKELKTLSRIANIEINSIVWDVTEDQTGNIWLNYPYPFATNNTTYPRVLRLSSKKNTVKVLDPENGYNIVGTEMEEDNQGNFWILGVKEAFILSKNLEKHKTIALNSALQGSLKIPRPIKRNDGSLWIATTDNGVLITTNYTLQTEYFDDTRGLINNEIWEIEEDSNGDIWLGTAAGINIINLNNKSIKALSFEQLHCNPNTINFIKEITPNIYFLNTRDGFSILDRQKNKLTSYANGANLFGAGIAIINEHTFAIYSRTGLYVYNIENNSFKKVVSKSNPDILIAGSGSIMVYDKEILWTPTTNGLAKVNLKTNTVSYLREEQGLGNNNVSTAKISNERELWLATENGVNILNLEQNTLTPIKKENGLYPTDFYDLTEKGGIMYAASGNGLIAMEKATVKTTDKGFYNFNDGLGFKSNDYLQDSPKFLKNGQFWSGVTSTSNEWKLLVLNSEPQQDSTTGTVKINNMFVMDENPWFELTIVKDSTNVQTSAYASTNSIRWDSVKAPYNIPEGLTLPYNQNSISFSYGSDAIFNRDKLNYRFILDGEDEDWSYAANATKTKNYYNLKPGDYTFKVAVRGANSGWSVPDTLSFKIKPPWWQTWWAYLLFGLIAASILRAYIVFRARKLTKENRILEERVSHRTIQLKTKIDELKSTQSKLIQSEKMASLGELTAGIAHEIQNPLNFVNNFSEVNKELLDELEEEIDNGNYDEVKALAKDVSANEDKIIFHGKRADGIVKGMLQHSRSSTGQKEMTDINTLSDEYLRLAYHGLRAKDKSFNATLNTDFDDSIGKLNIVAQDMGRVILNLITNAFYVVKKKKEENPKGYNPTVSVSTEKQDNMVLIKVSDNGNGVPKEVLDKIFQPFFTTKPSGEGTGLGLSLSYDIVKVHGGELTVETKQGEGTTFTIALPVN
;
A
#
# COMPACT_ATOMS: atom_id res chain seq x y z
N MET A 1 5.69 -42.56 60.12
CA MET A 1 4.66 -42.50 59.05
C MET A 1 4.00 -41.12 58.86
N LYS A 2 4.12 -40.15 59.78
CA LYS A 2 3.56 -38.78 59.60
C LYS A 2 4.40 -37.86 58.68
N ASN A 3 5.73 -37.98 58.67
CA ASN A 3 6.58 -37.06 57.88
C ASN A 3 6.58 -37.35 56.36
N THR A 4 6.30 -38.59 55.94
CA THR A 4 6.22 -38.96 54.52
C THR A 4 4.90 -38.60 53.84
N LEU A 5 3.82 -38.35 54.62
CA LEU A 5 2.57 -37.83 54.06
C LEU A 5 2.61 -36.31 53.90
N GLN A 6 3.26 -35.58 54.82
CA GLN A 6 3.42 -34.12 54.71
C GLN A 6 4.34 -33.73 53.54
N SER A 7 5.45 -34.43 53.29
CA SER A 7 6.31 -34.08 52.15
C SER A 7 5.63 -34.33 50.81
N LYS A 8 4.80 -35.37 50.68
CA LYS A 8 4.02 -35.64 49.47
C LYS A 8 2.87 -34.66 49.27
N LEU A 9 2.22 -34.20 50.36
CA LEU A 9 1.18 -33.18 50.27
C LEU A 9 1.77 -31.81 49.88
N VAL A 10 2.93 -31.45 50.43
CA VAL A 10 3.67 -30.23 50.04
C VAL A 10 4.17 -30.34 48.61
N LEU A 11 4.65 -31.51 48.16
CA LEU A 11 5.05 -31.70 46.75
C LEU A 11 3.85 -31.57 45.80
N ILE A 12 2.68 -32.11 46.16
CA ILE A 12 1.46 -32.04 45.34
C ILE A 12 0.89 -30.62 45.32
N ILE A 13 0.92 -29.89 46.45
CA ILE A 13 0.49 -28.49 46.52
C ILE A 13 1.49 -27.58 45.79
N SER A 14 2.80 -27.82 45.90
CA SER A 14 3.81 -27.12 45.13
C SER A 14 3.69 -27.41 43.63
N PHE A 15 3.34 -28.63 43.22
CA PHE A 15 3.12 -28.98 41.81
C PHE A 15 1.83 -28.33 41.27
N PHE A 16 0.77 -28.21 42.09
CA PHE A 16 -0.46 -27.49 41.73
C PHE A 16 -0.25 -25.97 41.69
N CYS A 17 0.54 -25.39 42.60
CA CYS A 17 0.95 -23.99 42.55
C CYS A 17 1.85 -23.71 41.35
N PHE A 18 2.74 -24.64 40.96
CA PHE A 18 3.56 -24.50 39.76
C PHE A 18 2.72 -24.57 38.48
N LEU A 19 1.69 -25.42 38.43
CA LEU A 19 0.73 -25.47 37.30
C LEU A 19 -0.20 -24.25 37.23
N LEU A 20 -0.48 -23.58 38.35
CA LEU A 20 -1.21 -22.30 38.38
C LEU A 20 -0.32 -21.08 38.07
N LEU A 21 1.00 -21.18 38.29
CA LEU A 21 1.98 -20.14 37.95
C LEU A 21 2.47 -20.20 36.50
N VAL A 22 2.22 -21.30 35.78
CA VAL A 22 2.44 -21.41 34.32
C VAL A 22 1.13 -21.15 33.56
N SER A 23 0.41 -20.10 33.97
CA SER A 23 -0.53 -19.40 33.10
C SER A 23 0.23 -18.20 32.55
N CYS A 24 0.47 -18.19 31.24
CA CYS A 24 1.19 -17.12 30.53
C CYS A 24 0.60 -15.75 30.87
N HIS A 25 1.22 -15.03 31.80
CA HIS A 25 1.33 -13.58 31.70
C HIS A 25 2.53 -13.32 30.80
N LYS A 26 2.29 -13.17 29.49
CA LYS A 26 3.24 -12.51 28.59
C LYS A 26 3.34 -11.08 29.13
N GLN A 27 4.43 -10.79 29.81
CA GLN A 27 4.72 -9.46 30.35
C GLN A 27 4.79 -8.50 29.16
N SER A 28 3.92 -7.49 29.10
CA SER A 28 3.95 -6.49 28.03
C SER A 28 5.32 -5.81 28.04
N LYS A 29 6.05 -5.91 26.93
CA LYS A 29 7.25 -5.08 26.73
C LYS A 29 6.83 -3.60 26.80
N SER A 30 7.66 -2.81 27.47
CA SER A 30 7.55 -1.37 27.63
C SER A 30 7.37 -0.65 26.29
N GLU A 31 6.53 0.39 26.29
CA GLU A 31 6.06 1.21 25.15
C GLU A 31 7.14 1.97 24.37
N THR A 32 8.44 1.80 24.63
CA THR A 32 9.45 2.74 24.10
C THR A 32 10.68 2.15 23.43
N GLU A 33 10.95 0.85 23.50
CA GLU A 33 12.18 0.30 22.90
C GLU A 33 11.99 -1.09 22.29
N THR A 34 11.68 -1.11 20.99
CA THR A 34 12.07 -2.21 20.09
C THR A 34 12.51 -1.61 18.76
N THR A 35 13.81 -1.38 18.66
CA THR A 35 14.54 -1.08 17.42
C THR A 35 14.62 -2.34 16.55
N VAL A 36 13.62 -2.53 15.70
CA VAL A 36 13.85 -3.18 14.41
C VAL A 36 13.65 -2.08 13.40
N GLY A 37 14.76 -1.60 12.82
CA GLY A 37 14.71 -0.60 11.77
C GLY A 37 13.92 -1.15 10.59
N ASP A 38 13.08 -0.32 10.00
CA ASP A 38 12.15 -0.68 8.93
C ASP A 38 12.88 -1.15 7.64
N PHE A 39 14.21 -1.03 7.61
CA PHE A 39 15.07 -1.29 6.47
C PHE A 39 16.42 -1.88 6.90
N LYS A 40 17.07 -2.62 5.99
CA LYS A 40 18.43 -3.12 6.24
C LYS A 40 19.40 -1.95 6.29
N VAL A 41 20.30 -1.96 7.27
CA VAL A 41 21.44 -1.03 7.33
C VAL A 41 22.33 -1.24 6.10
N PRO A 42 22.70 -0.19 5.34
CA PRO A 42 23.63 -0.32 4.22
C PRO A 42 24.97 -0.89 4.67
N GLU A 43 25.46 -1.91 3.96
CA GLU A 43 26.77 -2.49 4.23
C GLU A 43 27.86 -1.73 3.46
N THR A 44 28.85 -1.19 4.17
CA THR A 44 30.02 -0.56 3.57
C THR A 44 31.08 -1.60 3.25
N ILE A 45 31.52 -1.65 1.99
CA ILE A 45 32.51 -2.60 1.47
C ILE A 45 33.80 -1.88 1.02
N PRO A 46 34.95 -2.58 0.96
CA PRO A 46 36.19 -2.01 0.42
C PRO A 46 36.04 -1.64 -1.07
N LEU A 47 36.54 -0.47 -1.46
CA LEU A 47 36.50 -0.01 -2.84
C LEU A 47 37.59 -0.73 -3.67
N VAL A 48 37.16 -1.47 -4.70
CA VAL A 48 38.02 -2.24 -5.61
C VAL A 48 37.65 -1.91 -7.07
N PHE A 49 38.65 -1.68 -7.92
CA PHE A 49 38.46 -1.47 -9.36
C PHE A 49 39.01 -2.66 -10.14
N THR A 50 38.61 -2.82 -11.40
CA THR A 50 39.25 -3.74 -12.34
C THR A 50 40.73 -3.41 -12.55
N GLU A 51 41.49 -4.38 -13.07
CA GLU A 51 42.87 -4.11 -13.46
C GLU A 51 42.96 -2.94 -14.45
N PRO A 52 43.93 -2.02 -14.30
CA PRO A 52 44.05 -0.88 -15.20
C PRO A 52 44.45 -1.29 -16.62
N GLU A 53 43.61 -0.93 -17.60
CA GLU A 53 43.89 -1.12 -19.02
C GLU A 53 44.56 0.14 -19.59
N PRO A 54 45.72 0.02 -20.27
CA PRO A 54 46.38 1.18 -20.89
C PRO A 54 45.65 1.63 -22.16
N PHE A 55 45.66 2.94 -22.42
CA PHE A 55 45.17 3.54 -23.65
C PHE A 55 46.21 4.48 -24.28
N GLU A 56 46.04 4.78 -25.57
CA GLU A 56 46.88 5.70 -26.34
C GLU A 56 46.04 6.90 -26.82
N TRP A 57 46.71 8.03 -27.08
CA TRP A 57 46.09 9.23 -27.63
C TRP A 57 46.29 9.29 -29.15
N GLU A 58 45.20 9.26 -29.90
CA GLU A 58 45.19 9.53 -31.33
C GLU A 58 44.94 11.02 -31.56
N THR A 59 45.85 11.71 -32.25
CA THR A 59 45.64 13.13 -32.60
C THR A 59 44.83 13.20 -33.89
N ILE A 60 43.67 13.86 -33.83
CA ILE A 60 42.80 14.03 -34.98
C ILE A 60 43.34 15.19 -35.82
N THR A 61 43.77 14.91 -37.05
CA THR A 61 44.32 15.91 -37.96
C THR A 61 43.22 16.74 -38.63
N ASN A 62 43.52 18.02 -38.89
CA ASN A 62 42.60 19.09 -39.34
C ASN A 62 41.65 18.73 -40.51
N ASP A 63 41.96 17.74 -41.35
CA ASP A 63 41.10 17.36 -42.48
C ASP A 63 39.71 16.80 -42.05
N THR A 64 39.51 16.51 -40.76
CA THR A 64 38.27 15.94 -40.20
C THR A 64 37.47 16.90 -39.28
N LEU A 65 38.05 18.03 -38.87
CA LEU A 65 37.40 19.05 -38.05
C LEU A 65 37.14 20.28 -38.92
N THR A 66 35.89 20.73 -39.04
CA THR A 66 35.62 21.97 -39.78
C THR A 66 36.28 23.15 -39.09
N THR A 67 36.87 24.06 -39.88
CA THR A 67 37.44 25.30 -39.37
C THR A 67 36.40 26.05 -38.53
N PRO A 68 36.73 26.48 -37.30
CA PRO A 68 35.78 27.19 -36.45
C PRO A 68 35.27 28.47 -37.14
N VAL A 69 33.96 28.67 -37.09
CA VAL A 69 33.30 29.84 -37.68
C VAL A 69 32.88 30.77 -36.54
N THR A 70 33.22 32.05 -36.64
CA THR A 70 32.87 33.05 -35.62
C THR A 70 31.78 33.98 -36.13
N TYR A 71 30.73 34.15 -35.33
CA TYR A 71 29.58 35.00 -35.56
C TYR A 71 29.53 36.14 -34.55
N ASP A 72 28.88 37.25 -34.92
CA ASP A 72 28.56 38.34 -34.01
C ASP A 72 27.28 37.99 -33.22
N LEU A 73 27.36 37.95 -31.89
CA LEU A 73 26.21 37.68 -31.02
C LEU A 73 26.28 38.55 -29.76
N ASN A 74 25.41 39.55 -29.66
CA ASN A 74 25.27 40.39 -28.47
C ASN A 74 24.05 39.96 -27.65
N VAL A 75 24.30 39.24 -26.57
CA VAL A 75 23.27 38.72 -25.65
C VAL A 75 22.59 39.84 -24.85
N ASP A 76 23.34 40.88 -24.51
CA ASP A 76 22.83 41.99 -23.70
C ASP A 76 21.84 42.87 -24.48
N ALA A 77 21.99 42.95 -25.81
CA ALA A 77 21.11 43.68 -26.72
C ALA A 77 19.82 42.93 -27.12
N LEU A 78 19.63 41.68 -26.68
CA LEU A 78 18.43 40.91 -27.02
C LEU A 78 17.15 41.51 -26.41
N PRO A 79 16.01 41.40 -27.10
CA PRO A 79 14.73 41.81 -26.55
C PRO A 79 14.38 40.96 -25.33
N SER A 80 13.92 41.61 -24.26
CA SER A 80 13.54 40.96 -23.01
C SER A 80 12.02 41.08 -22.77
N LYS A 81 11.42 40.03 -22.23
CA LYS A 81 10.05 40.04 -21.69
C LYS A 81 10.09 40.12 -20.16
N PRO A 82 9.06 40.65 -19.49
CA PRO A 82 8.96 40.59 -18.02
C PRO A 82 8.92 39.14 -17.52
N PHE A 83 9.67 38.86 -16.46
CA PHE A 83 9.68 37.58 -15.76
C PHE A 83 9.61 37.85 -14.26
N GLU A 84 8.51 37.46 -13.63
CA GLU A 84 8.32 37.63 -12.18
C GLU A 84 7.91 36.31 -11.54
N LEU A 85 8.59 35.99 -10.43
CA LEU A 85 8.21 34.92 -9.51
C LEU A 85 7.06 35.36 -8.60
N ASN A 86 6.23 34.41 -8.19
CA ASN A 86 5.14 34.64 -7.25
C ASN A 86 5.64 34.70 -5.78
N THR A 87 6.40 35.74 -5.47
CA THR A 87 6.97 35.99 -4.13
C THR A 87 6.29 37.18 -3.45
N PHE A 88 6.46 37.28 -2.12
CA PHE A 88 5.95 38.42 -1.34
C PHE A 88 6.62 39.73 -1.75
N LYS A 89 5.84 40.69 -2.23
CA LYS A 89 6.25 42.04 -2.63
C LYS A 89 5.88 43.05 -1.53
N PRO A 90 6.69 44.09 -1.26
CA PRO A 90 6.30 45.15 -0.35
C PRO A 90 4.96 45.79 -0.76
N LEU A 91 4.14 46.16 0.21
CA LEU A 91 2.96 47.01 -0.04
C LEU A 91 3.39 48.32 -0.72
N LYS A 92 2.53 48.87 -1.58
CA LYS A 92 2.80 50.16 -2.24
C LYS A 92 2.98 51.30 -1.24
N SER A 93 2.29 51.21 -0.10
CA SER A 93 2.43 52.08 1.05
C SER A 93 2.08 51.31 2.33
N PRO A 94 2.64 51.67 3.50
CA PRO A 94 2.22 51.09 4.78
C PRO A 94 0.74 51.34 5.06
N MET A 95 0.07 50.39 5.73
CA MET A 95 -1.32 50.59 6.14
C MET A 95 -1.45 51.78 7.09
N LYS A 96 -2.41 52.66 6.81
CA LYS A 96 -2.71 53.80 7.66
C LYS A 96 -3.31 53.33 8.98
N GLU A 97 -2.83 53.90 10.08
CA GLU A 97 -3.28 53.60 11.44
C GLU A 97 -4.09 54.79 11.99
N TYR A 98 -5.22 54.49 12.62
CA TYR A 98 -6.17 55.44 13.20
C TYR A 98 -6.48 55.05 14.64
N ASP A 99 -6.84 56.01 15.48
CA ASP A 99 -7.31 55.73 16.84
C ASP A 99 -8.69 55.07 16.82
N LEU A 100 -8.88 54.07 17.69
CA LEU A 100 -10.14 53.37 17.93
C LEU A 100 -10.66 53.73 19.32
N ASP A 101 -11.63 54.64 19.39
CA ASP A 101 -12.34 54.91 20.64
C ASP A 101 -13.51 53.92 20.81
N TRP A 102 -13.20 52.76 21.39
CA TRP A 102 -14.18 51.68 21.58
C TRP A 102 -15.33 52.07 22.51
N ASP A 103 -15.11 52.98 23.46
CA ASP A 103 -16.10 53.35 24.46
C ASP A 103 -17.06 54.45 23.96
N SER A 104 -16.70 55.16 22.90
CA SER A 104 -17.56 56.15 22.26
C SER A 104 -18.80 55.58 21.55
N PHE A 105 -18.83 54.27 21.28
CA PHE A 105 -19.94 53.65 20.55
C PHE A 105 -21.21 53.51 21.40
N PRO A 106 -22.39 53.83 20.83
CA PRO A 106 -23.65 53.75 21.56
C PRO A 106 -23.96 52.32 21.97
N THR A 107 -24.41 52.16 23.22
CA THR A 107 -24.71 50.86 23.84
C THR A 107 -26.16 50.83 24.32
N GLU A 108 -26.84 49.72 24.08
CA GLU A 108 -28.24 49.49 24.43
C GLU A 108 -28.39 48.16 25.19
N ASN A 109 -29.37 48.07 26.10
CA ASN A 109 -29.67 46.81 26.78
C ASN A 109 -30.54 45.91 25.90
N ILE A 110 -30.26 44.60 25.92
CA ILE A 110 -31.05 43.58 25.21
C ILE A 110 -31.97 42.78 26.12
N THR A 111 -33.02 42.22 25.55
CA THR A 111 -33.93 41.27 26.21
C THR A 111 -34.12 40.03 25.35
N PHE A 112 -34.48 38.91 26.00
CA PHE A 112 -34.71 37.63 25.34
C PHE A 112 -36.16 37.21 25.54
N ASP A 113 -36.96 37.28 24.47
CA ASP A 113 -38.39 37.01 24.52
C ASP A 113 -38.66 35.55 24.14
N SER A 114 -39.34 34.78 24.98
CA SER A 114 -39.61 33.35 24.72
C SER A 114 -40.58 33.14 23.55
N VAL A 115 -40.31 32.14 22.71
CA VAL A 115 -41.09 31.83 21.51
C VAL A 115 -41.42 30.34 21.41
N SER A 116 -42.61 30.04 20.88
CA SER A 116 -43.06 28.66 20.66
C SER A 116 -42.42 28.03 19.42
N PHE A 117 -42.06 26.74 19.52
CA PHE A 117 -41.52 25.93 18.43
C PHE A 117 -41.95 24.47 18.59
N THR A 118 -41.82 23.67 17.53
CA THR A 118 -42.18 22.25 17.51
C THR A 118 -40.94 21.40 17.24
N ILE A 119 -40.81 20.28 17.95
CA ILE A 119 -39.74 19.30 17.78
C ILE A 119 -40.34 17.97 17.37
N THR A 120 -39.90 17.41 16.24
CA THR A 120 -40.17 16.01 15.90
C THR A 120 -38.88 15.20 16.01
N LYS A 121 -38.99 13.95 16.47
CA LYS A 121 -37.85 13.04 16.63
C LYS A 121 -37.92 11.91 15.61
N SER A 122 -36.79 11.60 14.98
CA SER A 122 -36.60 10.48 14.07
C SER A 122 -35.25 9.83 14.31
N THR A 123 -34.97 8.74 13.61
CA THR A 123 -33.63 8.11 13.57
C THR A 123 -32.80 8.77 12.48
N ILE A 124 -31.50 8.92 12.69
CA ILE A 124 -30.58 9.47 11.68
C ILE A 124 -30.60 8.56 10.44
N LYS A 125 -30.64 9.18 9.26
CA LYS A 125 -30.60 8.46 7.99
C LYS A 125 -29.25 7.75 7.82
N LYS A 126 -29.24 6.52 7.31
CA LYS A 126 -27.99 5.80 7.05
C LYS A 126 -27.23 6.43 5.88
N PRO A 127 -25.90 6.61 5.99
CA PRO A 127 -25.11 7.18 4.91
C PRO A 127 -24.85 6.15 3.81
N ILE A 128 -24.69 6.65 2.58
CA ILE A 128 -24.08 5.91 1.48
C ILE A 128 -22.57 6.17 1.55
N ILE A 129 -21.77 5.11 1.67
CA ILE A 129 -20.31 5.22 1.75
C ILE A 129 -19.73 5.08 0.35
N THR A 130 -19.06 6.12 -0.12
CA THR A 130 -18.37 6.15 -1.41
C THR A 130 -16.88 6.36 -1.19
N LYS A 131 -16.04 5.51 -1.77
CA LYS A 131 -14.59 5.67 -1.70
C LYS A 131 -14.17 6.84 -2.59
N MET A 132 -13.43 7.79 -2.04
CA MET A 132 -12.91 8.94 -2.78
C MET A 132 -11.51 8.66 -3.34
N LYS A 133 -11.18 9.32 -4.45
CA LYS A 133 -9.81 9.41 -4.98
C LYS A 133 -9.01 10.44 -4.17
N PRO A 134 -7.67 10.37 -4.18
CA PRO A 134 -6.83 11.45 -3.67
C PRO A 134 -7.15 12.79 -4.37
N PRO A 135 -6.93 13.94 -3.70
CA PRO A 135 -7.11 15.25 -4.33
C PRO A 135 -6.31 15.38 -5.63
N GLY A 136 -6.97 15.89 -6.67
CA GLY A 136 -6.35 16.20 -7.94
C GLY A 136 -5.64 17.56 -7.92
N ASN A 137 -4.85 17.84 -8.95
CA ASN A 137 -4.27 19.18 -9.16
C ASN A 137 -5.23 20.05 -9.98
N ILE A 138 -5.39 21.32 -9.63
CA ILE A 138 -6.20 22.24 -10.44
C ILE A 138 -5.45 22.64 -11.73
N ALA A 139 -6.13 22.51 -12.87
CA ALA A 139 -5.57 22.91 -14.15
C ALA A 139 -5.49 24.45 -14.30
N GLY A 140 -4.54 24.92 -15.12
CA GLY A 140 -4.43 26.34 -15.50
C GLY A 140 -3.97 27.29 -14.39
N THR A 141 -3.52 26.78 -13.24
CA THR A 141 -2.82 27.56 -12.23
C THR A 141 -1.32 27.33 -12.32
N ASN A 142 -0.55 28.35 -11.96
CA ASN A 142 0.91 28.27 -11.92
C ASN A 142 1.44 27.91 -10.55
N VAL A 143 0.59 27.98 -9.52
CA VAL A 143 0.91 27.54 -8.16
C VAL A 143 0.25 26.20 -7.96
N ASN A 144 0.88 25.35 -7.17
CA ASN A 144 0.33 24.06 -6.87
C ASN A 144 -0.88 24.17 -5.91
N LEU A 145 -2.09 24.12 -6.45
CA LEU A 145 -3.36 24.11 -5.71
C LEU A 145 -4.06 22.77 -5.96
N LEU A 146 -4.44 22.09 -4.89
CA LEU A 146 -5.15 20.82 -4.96
C LEU A 146 -6.66 21.03 -5.00
N GLN A 147 -7.38 20.04 -5.50
CA GLN A 147 -8.80 20.06 -5.73
C GLN A 147 -9.46 18.76 -5.27
N LEU A 148 -10.57 18.88 -4.53
CA LEU A 148 -11.54 17.82 -4.29
C LEU A 148 -12.88 18.23 -4.91
N SER A 149 -13.24 17.55 -5.99
CA SER A 149 -14.45 17.80 -6.77
C SER A 149 -15.23 16.50 -7.00
N THR A 150 -16.30 16.58 -7.79
CA THR A 150 -17.03 15.42 -8.28
C THR A 150 -16.17 14.41 -9.04
N ASN A 151 -15.05 14.84 -9.64
CA ASN A 151 -14.09 13.94 -10.29
C ASN A 151 -13.36 13.02 -9.30
N GLU A 152 -13.13 13.52 -8.08
CA GLU A 152 -12.50 12.79 -6.98
C GLU A 152 -13.51 12.01 -6.12
N GLY A 153 -14.82 12.19 -6.38
CA GLY A 153 -15.90 11.46 -5.70
C GLY A 153 -16.74 12.30 -4.75
N LEU A 154 -16.55 13.62 -4.70
CA LEU A 154 -17.40 14.51 -3.91
C LEU A 154 -18.82 14.57 -4.52
N PRO A 155 -19.91 14.58 -3.73
CA PRO A 155 -21.26 14.55 -4.32
C PRO A 155 -21.65 15.81 -5.11
N SER A 156 -21.00 16.95 -4.83
CA SER A 156 -21.27 18.24 -5.45
C SER A 156 -20.02 19.10 -5.50
N ASN A 157 -19.93 19.99 -6.50
CA ASN A 157 -18.91 21.03 -6.56
C ASN A 157 -19.35 22.35 -5.88
N ASP A 158 -20.63 22.49 -5.54
CA ASP A 158 -21.20 23.70 -4.93
C ASP A 158 -21.27 23.54 -3.41
N ILE A 159 -20.19 23.94 -2.73
CA ILE A 159 -19.99 23.74 -1.30
C ILE A 159 -20.46 24.95 -0.50
N THR A 160 -21.22 24.71 0.57
CA THR A 160 -21.94 25.76 1.34
C THR A 160 -21.46 25.89 2.78
N SER A 161 -20.86 24.84 3.36
CA SER A 161 -20.25 24.91 4.70
C SER A 161 -19.20 23.83 4.91
N PHE A 162 -18.23 24.12 5.78
CA PHE A 162 -17.26 23.18 6.32
C PHE A 162 -17.33 23.14 7.85
N LEU A 163 -17.00 21.99 8.41
CA LEU A 163 -16.80 21.82 9.85
C LEU A 163 -15.86 20.63 10.08
N GLU A 164 -14.71 20.87 10.71
CA GLU A 164 -13.78 19.81 11.11
C GLU A 164 -14.25 19.22 12.45
N THR A 165 -14.27 17.90 12.55
CA THR A 165 -14.57 17.17 13.79
C THR A 165 -13.30 16.98 14.63
N GLU A 166 -13.46 16.67 15.92
CA GLU A 166 -12.31 16.46 16.83
C GLU A 166 -11.34 15.37 16.35
N ASP A 167 -11.85 14.39 15.60
CA ASP A 167 -11.07 13.30 15.03
C ASP A 167 -10.41 13.63 13.68
N GLY A 168 -10.52 14.88 13.18
CA GLY A 168 -9.95 15.31 11.91
C GLY A 168 -10.76 14.93 10.67
N SER A 169 -11.97 14.40 10.81
CA SER A 169 -12.88 14.26 9.66
C SER A 169 -13.52 15.62 9.31
N ILE A 170 -14.06 15.78 8.11
CA ILE A 170 -14.68 17.03 7.67
C ILE A 170 -16.12 16.80 7.25
N TRP A 171 -17.04 17.52 7.88
CA TRP A 171 -18.37 17.71 7.34
C TRP A 171 -18.35 18.75 6.22
N VAL A 172 -18.90 18.36 5.08
CA VAL A 172 -19.06 19.18 3.88
C VAL A 172 -20.56 19.31 3.60
N GLY A 173 -21.05 20.55 3.70
CA GLY A 173 -22.38 20.93 3.27
C GLY A 173 -22.38 21.27 1.78
N SER A 174 -23.43 20.89 1.06
CA SER A 174 -23.56 21.18 -0.37
C SER A 174 -24.91 21.79 -0.73
N SER A 175 -24.91 22.52 -1.84
CA SER A 175 -26.06 23.21 -2.40
C SER A 175 -26.85 22.30 -3.35
N SER A 176 -28.18 22.49 -3.38
CA SER A 176 -29.17 21.97 -4.36
C SER A 176 -29.09 20.47 -4.71
N PHE A 177 -30.06 19.67 -4.22
CA PHE A 177 -30.24 18.23 -4.49
C PHE A 177 -29.13 17.28 -4.03
N THR A 178 -28.12 17.80 -3.33
CA THR A 178 -26.97 17.03 -2.86
C THR A 178 -26.95 16.94 -1.33
N SER A 179 -26.44 15.81 -0.86
CA SER A 179 -26.54 15.29 0.49
C SER A 179 -25.35 15.73 1.37
N LEU A 180 -25.60 15.93 2.66
CA LEU A 180 -24.56 16.18 3.67
C LEU A 180 -23.48 15.09 3.62
N THR A 181 -22.21 15.48 3.57
CA THR A 181 -21.11 14.53 3.43
C THR A 181 -20.14 14.64 4.61
N LEU A 182 -19.82 13.52 5.25
CA LEU A 182 -18.65 13.43 6.13
C LEU A 182 -17.50 12.79 5.35
N TYR A 183 -16.41 13.52 5.20
CA TYR A 183 -15.18 13.06 4.55
C TYR A 183 -14.15 12.71 5.62
N ASP A 184 -13.72 11.45 5.66
CA ASP A 184 -12.77 10.94 6.65
C ASP A 184 -11.31 10.89 6.14
N GLY A 185 -11.04 11.43 4.94
CA GLY A 185 -9.76 11.29 4.21
C GLY A 185 -9.77 10.21 3.12
N GLU A 186 -10.59 9.17 3.28
CA GLU A 186 -10.63 7.98 2.42
C GLU A 186 -11.99 7.77 1.73
N ASN A 187 -13.06 8.04 2.47
CA ASN A 187 -14.45 7.78 2.18
C ASN A 187 -15.29 9.04 2.40
N ALA A 188 -16.29 9.20 1.55
CA ALA A 188 -17.38 10.13 1.73
C ALA A 188 -18.60 9.37 2.28
N PHE A 189 -19.03 9.71 3.48
CA PHE A 189 -20.27 9.25 4.10
C PHE A 189 -21.38 10.23 3.76
N ILE A 190 -22.24 9.85 2.81
CA ILE A 190 -23.24 10.72 2.20
C ILE A 190 -24.60 10.49 2.88
N TYR A 191 -25.04 11.45 3.69
CA TYR A 191 -26.33 11.44 4.39
C TYR A 191 -27.37 12.25 3.62
N ASP A 192 -28.56 11.69 3.40
CA ASP A 192 -29.67 12.31 2.65
C ASP A 192 -30.32 13.51 3.36
N TYR A 193 -29.53 14.56 3.57
CA TYR A 193 -29.92 15.89 4.04
C TYR A 193 -29.55 16.89 2.95
N ASN A 194 -30.54 17.32 2.17
CA ASN A 194 -30.31 18.19 1.03
C ASN A 194 -30.28 19.67 1.43
N THR A 195 -29.43 20.47 0.78
CA THR A 195 -29.43 21.94 0.94
C THR A 195 -29.03 22.41 2.35
N VAL A 196 -27.94 21.83 2.89
CA VAL A 196 -27.35 22.28 4.16
C VAL A 196 -26.57 23.56 3.90
N TYR A 197 -26.96 24.70 4.50
CA TYR A 197 -26.27 25.98 4.30
C TYR A 197 -25.16 26.22 5.31
N LYS A 198 -25.42 25.94 6.57
CA LYS A 198 -24.49 26.16 7.68
C LYS A 198 -24.59 24.99 8.65
N MET A 199 -23.46 24.66 9.26
CA MET A 199 -23.34 23.60 10.24
C MET A 199 -22.56 24.11 11.45
N GLU A 200 -22.87 23.57 12.61
CA GLU A 200 -22.20 23.90 13.87
C GLU A 200 -22.29 22.70 14.82
N LEU A 201 -21.24 22.47 15.62
CA LEU A 201 -21.28 21.50 16.71
C LEU A 201 -21.66 22.21 18.00
N ASP A 202 -22.58 21.62 18.78
CA ASP A 202 -22.77 22.06 20.16
C ASP A 202 -21.72 21.45 21.10
N LYS A 203 -21.67 21.94 22.34
CA LYS A 203 -20.75 21.44 23.36
C LYS A 203 -20.97 19.98 23.78
N GLN A 204 -22.06 19.36 23.34
CA GLN A 204 -22.38 17.95 23.59
C GLN A 204 -21.99 17.08 22.38
N GLY A 205 -21.44 17.65 21.32
CA GLY A 205 -21.03 16.95 20.10
C GLY A 205 -22.17 16.73 19.10
N LYS A 206 -23.36 17.32 19.29
CA LYS A 206 -24.45 17.19 18.32
C LYS A 206 -24.25 18.14 17.15
N LEU A 207 -24.54 17.66 15.95
CA LEU A 207 -24.40 18.41 14.72
C LEU A 207 -25.69 19.15 14.38
N TRP A 208 -25.64 20.48 14.36
CA TRP A 208 -26.75 21.34 13.99
C TRP A 208 -26.67 21.72 12.52
N LEU A 209 -27.74 21.51 11.77
CA LEU A 209 -27.82 21.76 10.33
C LEU A 209 -28.89 22.81 10.04
N VAL A 210 -28.50 23.87 9.35
CA VAL A 210 -29.41 24.94 8.91
C VAL A 210 -29.83 24.72 7.45
N ARG A 211 -31.15 24.63 7.21
CA ARG A 211 -31.74 24.45 5.88
C ARG A 211 -32.75 25.57 5.58
N PRO A 212 -32.30 26.70 4.99
CA PRO A 212 -33.15 27.87 4.75
C PRO A 212 -34.33 27.56 3.82
N ALA A 213 -34.13 26.69 2.81
CA ALA A 213 -35.16 26.34 1.83
C ALA A 213 -36.39 25.68 2.49
N ASP A 214 -36.15 24.81 3.47
CA ASP A 214 -37.20 24.08 4.18
C ASP A 214 -37.71 24.83 5.41
N ARG A 215 -37.00 25.89 5.84
CA ARG A 215 -37.28 26.66 7.07
C ARG A 215 -37.16 25.81 8.35
N ILE A 216 -36.23 24.87 8.33
CA ILE A 216 -36.05 23.83 9.36
C ILE A 216 -34.61 23.83 9.85
N ILE A 217 -34.43 23.46 11.11
CA ILE A 217 -33.13 23.10 11.69
C ILE A 217 -33.17 21.63 12.07
N HIS A 218 -32.15 20.87 11.66
CA HIS A 218 -31.95 19.50 12.12
C HIS A 218 -30.83 19.45 13.15
N VAL A 219 -31.00 18.64 14.19
CA VAL A 219 -29.95 18.37 15.18
C VAL A 219 -29.71 16.86 15.17
N LEU A 220 -28.50 16.46 14.79
CA LEU A 220 -28.09 15.07 14.68
C LEU A 220 -27.25 14.69 15.91
N ASP A 221 -27.77 13.76 16.70
CA ASP A 221 -27.11 13.18 17.86
C ASP A 221 -26.64 11.77 17.48
N PHE A 222 -25.39 11.68 17.01
CA PHE A 222 -24.80 10.43 16.50
C PHE A 222 -24.59 9.39 17.61
N ASP A 223 -24.29 9.82 18.84
CA ASP A 223 -24.08 8.93 19.99
C ASP A 223 -25.36 8.17 20.35
N ASN A 224 -26.51 8.84 20.28
CA ASN A 224 -27.81 8.23 20.56
C ASN A 224 -28.55 7.75 19.30
N ASN A 225 -28.01 8.03 18.11
CA ASN A 225 -28.63 7.79 16.81
C ASN A 225 -30.03 8.45 16.66
N ILE A 226 -30.17 9.69 17.16
CA ILE A 226 -31.43 10.45 17.15
C ILE A 226 -31.27 11.71 16.31
N GLU A 227 -32.27 11.99 15.49
CA GLU A 227 -32.44 13.25 14.79
C GLU A 227 -33.60 14.05 15.41
N TYR A 228 -33.35 15.32 15.69
CA TYR A 228 -34.36 16.28 16.10
C TYR A 228 -34.61 17.28 14.97
N THR A 229 -35.87 17.42 14.55
CA THR A 229 -36.30 18.40 13.55
C THR A 229 -37.04 19.53 14.25
N ILE A 230 -36.51 20.74 14.15
CA ILE A 230 -37.05 21.95 14.79
C ILE A 230 -37.76 22.77 13.73
N THR A 231 -39.06 23.00 13.93
CA THR A 231 -39.91 23.77 13.02
C THR A 231 -40.66 24.86 13.77
N ARG A 232 -41.00 25.94 13.05
CA ARG A 232 -41.83 27.05 13.55
C ARG A 232 -42.86 27.47 12.51
N THR A 233 -44.04 27.89 12.97
CA THR A 233 -45.21 28.18 12.14
C THR A 233 -45.22 29.56 11.47
N GLU A 234 -44.28 30.46 11.78
CA GLU A 234 -44.20 31.83 11.23
C GLU A 234 -42.79 32.15 10.74
N ASN A 235 -42.66 32.82 9.57
CA ASN A 235 -41.53 33.47 8.86
C ASN A 235 -40.05 33.23 9.28
N PHE A 236 -39.75 32.14 9.95
CA PHE A 236 -38.44 31.73 10.45
C PHE A 236 -37.65 31.10 9.31
N THR A 237 -36.62 31.79 8.82
CA THR A 237 -35.74 31.29 7.75
C THR A 237 -34.32 31.32 8.27
N PRO A 238 -33.90 30.29 9.02
CA PRO A 238 -32.57 30.24 9.61
C PRO A 238 -31.53 30.20 8.47
N PHE A 239 -30.44 30.93 8.65
CA PHE A 239 -29.40 31.11 7.62
C PHE A 239 -27.98 30.94 8.17
N ASP A 240 -27.73 31.43 9.38
CA ASP A 240 -26.46 31.26 10.08
C ASP A 240 -26.71 30.72 11.50
N ILE A 241 -25.73 30.00 12.04
CA ILE A 241 -25.78 29.41 13.37
C ILE A 241 -24.39 29.42 14.00
N LEU A 242 -24.33 29.61 15.32
CA LEU A 242 -23.09 29.61 16.09
C LEU A 242 -23.35 29.07 17.51
N CYS A 243 -22.48 28.19 18.02
CA CYS A 243 -22.48 27.77 19.41
C CYS A 243 -21.55 28.70 20.18
N ASP A 244 -22.06 29.34 21.23
CA ASP A 244 -21.23 30.27 22.00
C ASP A 244 -20.42 29.59 23.12
N HIS A 245 -19.50 30.35 23.74
CA HIS A 245 -18.69 29.87 24.87
C HIS A 245 -19.51 29.45 26.11
N THR A 246 -20.81 29.74 26.22
CA THR A 246 -21.69 29.23 27.29
C THR A 246 -22.32 27.89 26.90
N GLY A 247 -22.37 27.59 25.60
CA GLY A 247 -23.06 26.45 25.01
C GLY A 247 -24.41 26.82 24.41
N THR A 248 -24.84 28.07 24.48
CA THR A 248 -26.10 28.51 23.88
C THR A 248 -25.96 28.62 22.37
N MET A 249 -26.93 28.10 21.63
CA MET A 249 -26.93 28.19 20.17
C MET A 249 -27.59 29.49 19.72
N TYR A 250 -26.89 30.31 18.95
CA TYR A 250 -27.39 31.52 18.32
C TYR A 250 -27.74 31.25 16.86
N ILE A 251 -28.91 31.72 16.42
CA ILE A 251 -29.43 31.50 15.07
C ILE A 251 -29.79 32.85 14.45
N ALA A 252 -29.27 33.12 13.25
CA ALA A 252 -29.67 34.25 12.43
C ALA A 252 -30.80 33.84 11.48
N SER A 253 -31.94 34.56 11.52
CA SER A 253 -33.08 34.35 10.62
C SER A 253 -33.21 35.52 9.64
N LEU A 254 -33.16 35.24 8.33
CA LEU A 254 -33.06 36.26 7.26
C LEU A 254 -34.07 37.40 7.34
N ASN A 255 -35.26 37.18 7.89
CA ASN A 255 -36.35 38.15 7.92
C ASN A 255 -36.77 38.58 9.33
N GLU A 256 -36.29 37.91 10.38
CA GLU A 256 -36.85 38.06 11.74
C GLU A 256 -35.83 38.42 12.82
N GLY A 257 -34.54 38.50 12.48
CA GLY A 257 -33.46 38.85 13.41
C GLY A 257 -32.79 37.62 14.02
N PHE A 258 -32.27 37.76 15.24
CA PHE A 258 -31.52 36.70 15.92
C PHE A 258 -32.36 35.98 16.97
N TYR A 259 -32.06 34.70 17.13
CA TYR A 259 -32.68 33.80 18.09
C TYR A 259 -31.61 33.08 18.90
N THR A 260 -31.96 32.65 20.11
CA THR A 260 -31.17 31.74 20.93
C THR A 260 -31.97 30.49 21.22
N ILE A 261 -31.32 29.33 21.17
CA ILE A 261 -31.91 28.06 21.56
C ILE A 261 -30.99 27.33 22.53
N ASP A 262 -31.59 26.79 23.58
CA ASP A 262 -30.92 25.92 24.54
C ASP A 262 -30.56 24.58 23.87
N PRO A 263 -29.33 24.06 24.01
CA PRO A 263 -28.93 22.74 23.48
C PRO A 263 -29.82 21.58 23.93
N GLU A 264 -30.44 21.67 25.11
CA GLU A 264 -31.39 20.65 25.57
C GLU A 264 -32.78 20.79 24.91
N LEU A 265 -32.94 21.74 23.98
CA LEU A 265 -34.16 22.03 23.23
C LEU A 265 -35.36 22.35 24.13
N LYS A 266 -35.12 22.98 25.30
CA LYS A 266 -36.18 23.35 26.25
C LYS A 266 -36.78 24.73 25.98
N SER A 267 -35.99 25.65 25.45
CA SER A 267 -36.43 27.03 25.19
C SER A 267 -35.81 27.59 23.92
N LEU A 268 -36.64 28.29 23.14
CA LEU A 268 -36.24 29.15 22.03
C LEU A 268 -36.62 30.59 22.39
N GLN A 269 -35.68 31.52 22.31
CA GLN A 269 -35.90 32.93 22.62
C GLN A 269 -35.49 33.81 21.44
N LYS A 270 -36.21 34.91 21.23
CA LYS A 270 -35.87 35.94 20.25
C LYS A 270 -35.06 37.04 20.93
N VAL A 271 -33.98 37.48 20.29
CA VAL A 271 -33.19 38.61 20.77
C VAL A 271 -33.89 39.91 20.38
N SER A 272 -34.44 40.61 21.37
CA SER A 272 -35.19 41.86 21.21
C SER A 272 -34.29 43.09 21.35
N ASN A 273 -34.77 44.25 20.89
CA ASN A 273 -33.99 45.49 20.69
C ASN A 273 -32.89 45.41 19.60
N VAL A 274 -32.98 44.40 18.73
CA VAL A 274 -32.07 44.24 17.59
C VAL A 274 -32.65 44.79 16.26
N ASN A 275 -33.94 45.19 16.24
CA ASN A 275 -34.74 45.85 15.17
C ASN A 275 -34.08 46.00 13.79
N SER A 276 -33.69 44.88 13.19
CA SER A 276 -33.12 44.81 11.84
C SER A 276 -33.58 43.51 11.20
N ASN A 277 -34.31 43.63 10.10
CA ASN A 277 -34.93 42.48 9.42
C ASN A 277 -33.97 41.76 8.48
N LYS A 278 -32.65 42.01 8.56
CA LYS A 278 -31.65 41.42 7.65
C LYS A 278 -30.34 41.11 8.38
N PRO A 279 -30.35 40.17 9.33
CA PRO A 279 -29.11 39.63 9.89
C PRO A 279 -28.33 38.91 8.78
N TRP A 280 -27.01 38.98 8.87
CA TRP A 280 -26.11 38.41 7.86
C TRP A 280 -25.12 37.40 8.44
N ARG A 281 -24.53 37.71 9.60
CA ARG A 281 -23.40 36.92 10.12
C ARG A 281 -23.32 36.90 11.63
N LEU A 282 -22.89 35.76 12.16
CA LEU A 282 -22.53 35.54 13.56
C LEU A 282 -21.04 35.23 13.68
N PHE A 283 -20.38 35.83 14.66
CA PHE A 283 -18.99 35.53 15.00
C PHE A 283 -18.74 35.81 16.48
N GLU A 284 -18.12 34.89 17.21
CA GLU A 284 -17.68 35.11 18.59
C GLU A 284 -16.16 35.30 18.63
N ASP A 285 -15.69 36.34 19.31
CA ASP A 285 -14.26 36.60 19.50
C ASP A 285 -13.69 35.90 20.76
N SER A 286 -12.37 35.86 20.88
CA SER A 286 -11.64 35.26 22.02
C SER A 286 -11.90 35.95 23.36
N ASN A 287 -12.48 37.15 23.37
CA ASN A 287 -12.92 37.85 24.58
C ASN A 287 -14.40 37.56 24.90
N ASN A 288 -15.00 36.59 24.21
CA ASN A 288 -16.38 36.15 24.30
C ASN A 288 -17.40 37.21 23.85
N ASN A 289 -17.03 38.25 23.09
CA ASN A 289 -18.03 39.15 22.52
C ASN A 289 -18.62 38.54 21.25
N LEU A 290 -19.94 38.67 21.08
CA LEU A 290 -20.65 38.16 19.92
C LEU A 290 -20.90 39.28 18.91
N TRP A 291 -20.24 39.20 17.76
CA TRP A 291 -20.37 40.11 16.64
C TRP A 291 -21.59 39.73 15.79
N LEU A 292 -22.53 40.66 15.71
CA LEU A 292 -23.78 40.55 14.97
C LEU A 292 -23.69 41.41 13.70
N GLY A 293 -23.47 40.77 12.56
CA GLY A 293 -23.43 41.41 11.25
C GLY A 293 -24.83 41.61 10.67
N PHE A 294 -25.10 42.79 10.12
CA PHE A 294 -26.31 43.11 9.37
C PHE A 294 -25.96 43.60 7.97
N THR A 295 -26.94 43.62 7.07
CA THR A 295 -26.75 44.14 5.70
C THR A 295 -26.35 45.62 5.60
N ASN A 296 -26.46 46.38 6.70
CA ASN A 296 -26.25 47.84 6.70
C ASN A 296 -25.52 48.38 7.94
N HIS A 297 -25.14 47.55 8.91
CA HIS A 297 -24.38 47.96 10.10
C HIS A 297 -23.80 46.72 10.81
N LEU A 298 -22.95 46.94 11.80
CA LEU A 298 -22.34 45.92 12.64
C LEU A 298 -22.61 46.24 14.11
N ARG A 299 -23.03 45.24 14.90
CA ARG A 299 -23.22 45.39 16.35
C ARG A 299 -22.43 44.32 17.10
N VAL A 300 -22.07 44.58 18.35
CA VAL A 300 -21.32 43.67 19.19
C VAL A 300 -22.07 43.51 20.51
N LEU A 301 -22.48 42.29 20.80
CA LEU A 301 -23.05 41.89 22.08
C LEU A 301 -21.91 41.51 23.02
N ASP A 302 -21.91 42.11 24.21
CA ASP A 302 -20.86 41.89 25.20
C ASP A 302 -20.78 40.43 25.70
N LYS A 303 -19.67 40.12 26.36
CA LYS A 303 -19.42 38.82 26.97
C LYS A 303 -20.51 38.35 27.95
N ASP A 304 -21.19 39.27 28.63
CA ASP A 304 -22.23 38.94 29.61
C ASP A 304 -23.64 38.87 28.99
N ARG A 305 -23.76 39.07 27.67
CA ARG A 305 -25.01 39.01 26.88
C ARG A 305 -26.09 39.99 27.36
N LYS A 306 -25.71 41.21 27.74
CA LYS A 306 -26.59 42.25 28.29
C LYS A 306 -26.59 43.52 27.46
N GLU A 307 -25.42 43.91 26.96
CA GLU A 307 -25.15 45.19 26.34
C GLU A 307 -24.78 45.01 24.87
N LEU A 308 -25.52 45.71 24.00
CA LEU A 308 -25.34 45.66 22.56
C LEU A 308 -24.80 47.00 22.05
N LYS A 309 -23.56 46.98 21.58
CA LYS A 309 -22.82 48.13 21.07
C LYS A 309 -22.95 48.24 19.56
N THR A 310 -23.29 49.42 19.03
CA THR A 310 -23.48 49.63 17.57
C THR A 310 -22.29 50.34 16.95
N LEU A 311 -21.62 49.68 16.01
CA LEU A 311 -20.46 50.19 15.29
C LEU A 311 -20.90 50.90 14.00
N SER A 312 -21.11 52.22 14.08
CA SER A 312 -21.59 53.03 12.94
C SER A 312 -20.46 53.66 12.12
N ARG A 313 -19.33 54.00 12.74
CA ARG A 313 -18.18 54.62 12.08
C ARG A 313 -16.85 54.17 12.69
N ILE A 314 -15.93 53.68 11.86
CA ILE A 314 -14.62 53.16 12.28
C ILE A 314 -13.55 53.82 11.40
N ALA A 315 -12.51 54.44 11.99
CA ALA A 315 -11.42 55.10 11.22
C ALA A 315 -11.91 56.12 10.17
N ASN A 316 -12.95 56.91 10.50
CA ASN A 316 -13.66 57.83 9.58
C ASN A 316 -14.41 57.15 8.42
N ILE A 317 -14.61 55.83 8.48
CA ILE A 317 -15.36 55.05 7.50
C ILE A 317 -16.74 54.74 8.07
N GLU A 318 -17.79 55.18 7.39
CA GLU A 318 -19.16 54.81 7.75
C GLU A 318 -19.41 53.33 7.41
N ILE A 319 -19.90 52.58 8.40
CA ILE A 319 -20.29 51.19 8.27
C ILE A 319 -21.80 51.16 7.97
N ASN A 320 -22.16 51.56 6.76
CA ASN A 320 -23.54 51.67 6.27
C ASN A 320 -23.92 50.57 5.27
N SER A 321 -23.04 49.57 5.11
CA SER A 321 -23.24 48.44 4.21
C SER A 321 -22.89 47.10 4.84
N ILE A 322 -23.02 46.04 4.07
CA ILE A 322 -22.78 44.68 4.47
C ILE A 322 -21.29 44.45 4.76
N VAL A 323 -21.00 44.04 5.99
CA VAL A 323 -19.70 43.48 6.36
C VAL A 323 -19.75 42.02 5.98
N TRP A 324 -18.98 41.63 4.95
CA TRP A 324 -19.10 40.28 4.37
C TRP A 324 -18.56 39.22 5.30
N ASP A 325 -17.45 39.52 5.97
CA ASP A 325 -16.80 38.62 6.91
C ASP A 325 -16.18 39.38 8.09
N VAL A 326 -16.15 38.72 9.24
CA VAL A 326 -15.59 39.16 10.52
C VAL A 326 -14.80 37.99 11.09
N THR A 327 -13.48 38.10 11.18
CA THR A 327 -12.62 37.04 11.72
C THR A 327 -11.60 37.61 12.70
N GLU A 328 -10.99 36.76 13.51
CA GLU A 328 -9.97 37.13 14.50
C GLU A 328 -8.63 36.49 14.13
N ASP A 329 -7.55 37.29 14.17
CA ASP A 329 -6.19 36.75 14.02
C ASP A 329 -5.65 36.16 15.33
N GLN A 330 -4.61 35.33 15.24
CA GLN A 330 -3.92 34.68 16.37
C GLN A 330 -3.40 35.67 17.43
N THR A 331 -3.30 36.96 17.10
CA THR A 331 -2.86 38.00 18.03
C THR A 331 -4.02 38.69 18.76
N GLY A 332 -5.26 38.30 18.45
CA GLY A 332 -6.52 38.79 19.02
C GLY A 332 -7.02 40.09 18.42
N ASN A 333 -6.71 40.37 17.14
CA ASN A 333 -7.23 41.53 16.42
C ASN A 333 -8.35 41.10 15.49
N ILE A 334 -9.38 41.93 15.40
CA ILE A 334 -10.57 41.66 14.61
C ILE A 334 -10.39 42.24 13.22
N TRP A 335 -10.61 41.42 12.22
CA TRP A 335 -10.56 41.78 10.81
C TRP A 335 -11.97 41.87 10.26
N LEU A 336 -12.30 43.02 9.67
CA LEU A 336 -13.58 43.27 9.01
C LEU A 336 -13.35 43.43 7.52
N ASN A 337 -14.00 42.56 6.75
CA ASN A 337 -14.06 42.71 5.31
C ASN A 337 -15.23 43.60 4.94
N TYR A 338 -14.93 44.80 4.48
CA TYR A 338 -15.93 45.83 4.16
C TYR A 338 -15.77 46.29 2.71
N PRO A 339 -16.17 45.46 1.73
CA PRO A 339 -16.32 45.92 0.36
C PRO A 339 -17.56 46.80 0.31
N TYR A 340 -17.36 48.12 0.27
CA TYR A 340 -18.44 49.07 0.10
C TYR A 340 -19.20 48.77 -1.22
N PRO A 341 -20.52 48.56 -1.24
CA PRO A 341 -21.33 48.53 -2.45
C PRO A 341 -22.44 49.60 -2.44
N PHE A 342 -22.81 50.04 -3.64
CA PHE A 342 -23.95 50.92 -3.96
C PHE A 342 -23.72 52.43 -3.83
N ALA A 343 -22.68 52.97 -4.46
CA ALA A 343 -22.72 54.34 -4.98
C ALA A 343 -22.84 54.31 -6.50
N THR A 344 -23.85 54.99 -7.02
CA THR A 344 -24.21 55.17 -8.44
C THR A 344 -23.17 55.94 -9.27
N ASN A 345 -21.94 56.13 -8.79
CA ASN A 345 -20.87 56.89 -9.45
C ASN A 345 -19.49 56.18 -9.34
N ASN A 346 -19.28 55.20 -10.22
CA ASN A 346 -18.06 54.75 -10.92
C ASN A 346 -16.65 54.66 -10.29
N THR A 347 -16.40 54.84 -8.99
CA THR A 347 -15.14 54.36 -8.37
C THR A 347 -15.39 53.93 -6.94
N THR A 348 -15.44 52.62 -6.72
CA THR A 348 -15.60 52.02 -5.39
C THR A 348 -14.38 51.17 -5.08
N TYR A 349 -13.83 51.31 -3.88
CA TYR A 349 -12.57 50.68 -3.49
C TYR A 349 -12.81 49.66 -2.37
N PRO A 350 -12.34 48.41 -2.53
CA PRO A 350 -12.46 47.40 -1.48
C PRO A 350 -11.58 47.81 -0.29
N ARG A 351 -12.07 47.58 0.93
CA ARG A 351 -11.35 47.90 2.17
C ARG A 351 -11.42 46.76 3.15
N VAL A 352 -10.32 46.55 3.86
CA VAL A 352 -10.26 45.64 5.00
C VAL A 352 -9.76 46.41 6.22
N LEU A 353 -10.45 46.25 7.35
CA LEU A 353 -10.14 46.95 8.60
C LEU A 353 -9.61 45.94 9.61
N ARG A 354 -8.50 46.27 10.26
CA ARG A 354 -7.92 45.48 11.35
C ARG A 354 -8.01 46.27 12.64
N LEU A 355 -8.90 45.86 13.54
CA LEU A 355 -9.15 46.50 14.83
C LEU A 355 -8.32 45.83 15.93
N SER A 356 -7.54 46.64 16.64
CA SER A 356 -6.79 46.21 17.81
C SER A 356 -7.42 46.78 19.08
N SER A 357 -8.13 45.94 19.83
CA SER A 357 -8.66 46.34 21.13
C SER A 357 -7.54 46.63 22.15
N LYS A 358 -6.43 45.88 22.11
CA LYS A 358 -5.28 46.07 23.01
C LYS A 358 -4.56 47.41 22.79
N LYS A 359 -4.47 47.87 21.55
CA LYS A 359 -3.78 49.11 21.18
C LYS A 359 -4.73 50.29 21.02
N ASN A 360 -6.04 50.05 21.01
CA ASN A 360 -7.05 51.03 20.61
C ASN A 360 -6.72 51.68 19.26
N THR A 361 -6.33 50.87 18.27
CA THR A 361 -6.05 51.37 16.92
C THR A 361 -6.72 50.52 15.85
N VAL A 362 -6.96 51.14 14.69
CA VAL A 362 -7.44 50.48 13.46
C VAL A 362 -6.43 50.68 12.36
N LYS A 363 -6.04 49.60 11.69
CA LYS A 363 -5.28 49.65 10.44
C LYS A 363 -6.21 49.43 9.25
N VAL A 364 -6.02 50.21 8.20
CA VAL A 364 -6.82 50.13 6.97
C VAL A 364 -5.96 49.61 5.83
N LEU A 365 -6.47 48.56 5.16
CA LEU A 365 -5.96 48.05 3.89
C LEU A 365 -6.87 48.50 2.76
N ASP A 366 -6.33 49.22 1.79
CA ASP A 366 -7.06 49.78 0.64
C ASP A 366 -6.17 49.82 -0.64
N PRO A 367 -6.67 50.33 -1.77
CA PRO A 367 -5.90 50.41 -3.01
C PRO A 367 -4.61 51.24 -2.95
N GLU A 368 -4.46 52.17 -2.00
CA GLU A 368 -3.20 52.88 -1.79
C GLU A 368 -2.09 51.93 -1.32
N ASN A 369 -2.46 50.83 -0.65
CA ASN A 369 -1.54 49.76 -0.26
C ASN A 369 -1.25 48.77 -1.40
N GLY A 370 -2.03 48.82 -2.49
CA GLY A 370 -1.99 47.86 -3.60
C GLY A 370 -3.07 46.77 -3.53
N TYR A 371 -4.01 46.87 -2.60
CA TYR A 371 -5.15 45.95 -2.47
C TYR A 371 -6.30 46.38 -3.39
N ASN A 372 -6.54 45.62 -4.47
CA ASN A 372 -7.55 45.93 -5.48
C ASN A 372 -8.62 44.84 -5.64
N ILE A 373 -8.57 43.81 -4.80
CA ILE A 373 -9.49 42.67 -4.92
C ILE A 373 -10.72 42.91 -4.05
N VAL A 374 -11.90 42.50 -4.52
CA VAL A 374 -13.10 42.51 -3.69
C VAL A 374 -13.11 41.21 -2.88
N GLY A 375 -12.54 41.25 -1.69
CA GLY A 375 -12.55 40.13 -0.75
C GLY A 375 -13.98 39.74 -0.39
N THR A 376 -14.25 38.45 -0.21
CA THR A 376 -15.50 37.90 0.31
C THR A 376 -15.29 37.29 1.70
N GLU A 377 -14.29 36.43 1.82
CA GLU A 377 -13.99 35.66 3.03
C GLU A 377 -12.51 35.81 3.40
N MET A 378 -12.19 35.69 4.68
CA MET A 378 -10.83 35.86 5.21
C MET A 378 -10.47 34.76 6.22
N GLU A 379 -9.20 34.35 6.22
CA GLU A 379 -8.67 33.38 7.17
C GLU A 379 -7.16 33.56 7.36
N GLU A 380 -6.63 33.26 8.55
CA GLU A 380 -5.19 33.31 8.82
C GLU A 380 -4.59 31.91 8.75
N ASP A 381 -3.54 31.69 7.94
CA ASP A 381 -2.88 30.38 7.86
C ASP A 381 -1.99 30.06 9.08
N ASN A 382 -1.44 28.84 9.13
CA ASN A 382 -0.58 28.40 10.23
C ASN A 382 0.75 29.17 10.36
N GLN A 383 1.16 29.92 9.33
CA GLN A 383 2.35 30.76 9.40
C GLN A 383 2.03 32.17 9.92
N GLY A 384 0.75 32.51 10.05
CA GLY A 384 0.27 33.83 10.37
C GLY A 384 0.17 34.74 9.15
N ASN A 385 0.17 34.20 7.92
CA ASN A 385 -0.19 35.01 6.76
C ASN A 385 -1.71 35.11 6.69
N PHE A 386 -2.20 36.30 6.36
CA PHE A 386 -3.62 36.61 6.35
C PHE A 386 -4.16 36.56 4.92
N TRP A 387 -5.10 35.67 4.68
CA TRP A 387 -5.70 35.43 3.37
C TRP A 387 -6.97 36.23 3.23
N ILE A 388 -7.07 36.95 2.12
CA ILE A 388 -8.27 37.66 1.71
C ILE A 388 -8.67 37.09 0.35
N LEU A 389 -9.78 36.38 0.32
CA LEU A 389 -10.22 35.65 -0.88
C LEU A 389 -11.15 36.51 -1.71
N GLY A 390 -10.76 36.81 -2.95
CA GLY A 390 -11.62 37.46 -3.94
C GLY A 390 -12.25 36.43 -4.89
N VAL A 391 -12.99 36.90 -5.90
CA VAL A 391 -13.80 35.99 -6.76
C VAL A 391 -12.98 34.95 -7.53
N LYS A 392 -11.79 35.32 -8.02
CA LYS A 392 -10.91 34.45 -8.82
C LYS A 392 -9.45 34.47 -8.36
N GLU A 393 -9.16 35.23 -7.30
CA GLU A 393 -7.80 35.48 -6.83
C GLU A 393 -7.80 35.63 -5.31
N ALA A 394 -6.71 35.23 -4.67
CA ALA A 394 -6.47 35.41 -3.25
C ALA A 394 -5.35 36.43 -3.03
N PHE A 395 -5.59 37.43 -2.19
CA PHE A 395 -4.59 38.38 -1.73
C PHE A 395 -4.09 37.95 -0.35
N ILE A 396 -2.79 37.70 -0.25
CA ILE A 396 -2.17 37.13 0.95
C ILE A 396 -1.23 38.17 1.54
N LEU A 397 -1.51 38.59 2.76
CA LEU A 397 -0.66 39.47 3.55
C LEU A 397 0.30 38.65 4.40
N SER A 398 1.58 39.02 4.38
CA SER A 398 2.58 38.46 5.27
C SER A 398 2.27 38.75 6.74
N LYS A 399 2.75 37.91 7.66
CA LYS A 399 2.56 38.06 9.12
C LYS A 399 2.90 39.44 9.69
N ASN A 400 3.92 40.11 9.15
CA ASN A 400 4.30 41.45 9.60
C ASN A 400 3.46 42.57 8.96
N LEU A 401 2.59 42.22 8.01
CA LEU A 401 1.68 43.10 7.27
C LEU A 401 2.38 44.14 6.39
N GLU A 402 3.64 43.90 6.02
CA GLU A 402 4.43 44.83 5.19
C GLU A 402 4.52 44.38 3.73
N LYS A 403 4.33 43.09 3.48
CA LYS A 403 4.41 42.48 2.15
C LYS A 403 3.13 41.73 1.81
N HIS A 404 2.83 41.63 0.52
CA HIS A 404 1.71 40.87 -0.02
C HIS A 404 2.12 40.01 -1.22
N LYS A 405 1.35 38.97 -1.52
CA LYS A 405 1.35 38.26 -2.80
C LYS A 405 -0.07 37.99 -3.25
N THR A 406 -0.28 37.75 -4.55
CA THR A 406 -1.60 37.47 -5.12
C THR A 406 -1.54 36.16 -5.89
N ILE A 407 -2.49 35.26 -5.66
CA ILE A 407 -2.56 33.96 -6.33
C ILE A 407 -3.86 33.88 -7.13
N ALA A 408 -3.77 33.52 -8.40
CA ALA A 408 -4.95 33.19 -9.20
C ALA A 408 -5.47 31.81 -8.78
N LEU A 409 -6.74 31.74 -8.39
CA LEU A 409 -7.39 30.50 -7.97
C LEU A 409 -7.92 29.68 -9.17
N ASN A 410 -8.07 30.31 -10.34
CA ASN A 410 -8.65 29.74 -11.56
C ASN A 410 -9.99 29.02 -11.37
N SER A 411 -10.73 29.44 -10.35
CA SER A 411 -12.02 28.92 -9.95
C SER A 411 -12.85 30.07 -9.40
N ALA A 412 -14.15 30.04 -9.64
CA ALA A 412 -15.06 31.03 -9.09
C ALA A 412 -15.40 30.70 -7.63
N LEU A 413 -14.99 31.59 -6.72
CA LEU A 413 -15.47 31.59 -5.35
C LEU A 413 -16.88 32.18 -5.23
N GLN A 414 -17.36 32.89 -6.26
CA GLN A 414 -18.62 33.63 -6.17
C GLN A 414 -19.81 32.91 -6.80
N GLY A 415 -20.68 32.38 -5.93
CA GLY A 415 -22.09 32.10 -6.19
C GLY A 415 -22.96 33.01 -5.34
N SER A 416 -24.22 33.22 -5.71
CA SER A 416 -25.13 34.10 -4.97
C SER A 416 -25.28 33.66 -3.50
N LEU A 417 -24.84 34.49 -2.56
CA LEU A 417 -25.05 34.38 -1.09
C LEU A 417 -24.44 33.16 -0.37
N LYS A 418 -23.56 32.37 -1.01
CA LYS A 418 -23.19 31.00 -0.57
C LYS A 418 -21.68 30.75 -0.55
N ILE A 419 -20.88 31.45 0.26
CA ILE A 419 -19.45 31.11 0.36
C ILE A 419 -19.15 30.60 1.77
N PRO A 420 -18.69 29.35 1.92
CA PRO A 420 -18.22 28.84 3.20
C PRO A 420 -17.02 29.64 3.67
N ARG A 421 -16.87 29.78 4.98
CA ARG A 421 -15.57 30.16 5.53
C ARG A 421 -14.52 29.16 5.10
N PRO A 422 -13.35 29.62 4.64
CA PRO A 422 -12.19 28.76 4.58
C PRO A 422 -11.94 28.15 5.96
N ILE A 423 -11.50 26.90 6.01
CA ILE A 423 -11.15 26.25 7.27
C ILE A 423 -9.66 25.95 7.26
N LYS A 424 -9.00 26.42 8.32
CA LYS A 424 -7.62 26.06 8.63
C LYS A 424 -7.64 24.81 9.49
N ARG A 425 -7.06 23.75 8.95
CA ARG A 425 -7.02 22.44 9.61
C ARG A 425 -5.85 22.30 10.58
N ASN A 426 -5.97 21.33 11.48
CA ASN A 426 -4.89 20.97 12.40
C ASN A 426 -3.62 20.47 11.69
N ASP A 427 -3.74 19.88 10.50
CA ASP A 427 -2.60 19.47 9.66
C ASP A 427 -1.89 20.65 8.95
N GLY A 428 -2.44 21.86 9.08
CA GLY A 428 -1.93 23.08 8.45
C GLY A 428 -2.29 23.28 6.99
N SER A 429 -3.17 22.46 6.44
CA SER A 429 -3.84 22.75 5.18
C SER A 429 -4.94 23.81 5.37
N LEU A 430 -5.11 24.64 4.34
CA LEU A 430 -6.20 25.59 4.23
C LEU A 430 -7.16 25.09 3.15
N TRP A 431 -8.42 24.94 3.53
CA TRP A 431 -9.49 24.45 2.66
C TRP A 431 -10.40 25.61 2.26
N ILE A 432 -10.57 25.79 0.96
CA ILE A 432 -11.31 26.91 0.37
C ILE A 432 -12.40 26.34 -0.51
N ALA A 433 -13.65 26.64 -0.21
CA ALA A 433 -14.77 26.19 -1.03
C ALA A 433 -14.94 27.07 -2.26
N THR A 434 -15.27 26.42 -3.37
CA THR A 434 -15.54 27.06 -4.65
C THR A 434 -16.94 26.68 -5.12
N THR A 435 -17.38 27.32 -6.20
CA THR A 435 -18.72 27.05 -6.77
C THR A 435 -18.69 26.16 -8.00
N ASP A 436 -17.57 26.11 -8.72
CA ASP A 436 -17.40 25.34 -9.95
C ASP A 436 -16.52 24.10 -9.76
N ASN A 437 -15.62 24.14 -8.78
CA ASN A 437 -14.51 23.19 -8.65
C ASN A 437 -14.50 22.45 -7.30
N GLY A 438 -15.59 22.48 -6.52
CA GLY A 438 -15.64 21.80 -5.22
C GLY A 438 -14.77 22.52 -4.19
N VAL A 439 -13.75 21.85 -3.68
CA VAL A 439 -12.87 22.35 -2.63
C VAL A 439 -11.45 22.50 -3.15
N LEU A 440 -10.86 23.68 -2.97
CA LEU A 440 -9.44 23.91 -3.15
C LEU A 440 -8.70 23.69 -1.85
N ILE A 441 -7.59 22.96 -1.92
CA ILE A 441 -6.74 22.65 -0.77
C ILE A 441 -5.36 23.21 -1.05
N THR A 442 -4.81 23.92 -0.08
CA THR A 442 -3.45 24.44 -0.17
C THR A 442 -2.70 24.22 1.12
N THR A 443 -1.40 23.97 1.02
CA THR A 443 -0.49 23.91 2.15
C THR A 443 0.65 24.89 1.93
N ASN A 444 1.37 25.23 2.99
CA ASN A 444 2.60 26.01 2.84
C ASN A 444 3.55 25.40 1.79
N TYR A 445 3.63 24.07 1.76
CA TYR A 445 4.50 23.36 0.82
C TYR A 445 4.05 23.57 -0.64
N THR A 446 2.76 23.41 -0.92
CA THR A 446 2.25 23.58 -2.28
C THR A 446 2.37 25.04 -2.76
N LEU A 447 2.30 26.02 -1.85
CA LEU A 447 2.43 27.45 -2.15
C LEU A 447 3.84 27.93 -2.48
N GLN A 448 4.86 27.13 -2.19
CA GLN A 448 6.25 27.45 -2.54
C GLN A 448 6.61 27.02 -3.96
N THR A 449 5.72 26.27 -4.60
CA THR A 449 5.90 25.66 -5.93
C THR A 449 5.28 26.54 -7.01
N GLU A 450 6.06 26.88 -8.03
CA GLU A 450 5.61 27.61 -9.22
C GLU A 450 6.02 26.91 -10.50
N TYR A 451 5.14 26.91 -11.50
CA TYR A 451 5.39 26.35 -12.83
C TYR A 451 5.42 27.44 -13.90
N PHE A 452 6.35 27.31 -14.85
CA PHE A 452 6.50 28.19 -16.00
C PHE A 452 6.47 27.40 -17.31
N ASP A 453 5.89 28.02 -18.33
CA ASP A 453 5.78 27.53 -19.71
C ASP A 453 5.99 28.69 -20.71
N ASP A 454 5.85 28.39 -22.00
CA ASP A 454 6.02 29.28 -23.14
C ASP A 454 5.10 30.51 -23.09
N THR A 455 3.90 30.37 -22.52
CA THR A 455 2.98 31.50 -22.29
C THR A 455 3.57 32.55 -21.34
N ARG A 456 4.56 32.17 -20.52
CA ARG A 456 5.27 33.04 -19.56
C ARG A 456 6.68 33.43 -20.01
N GLY A 457 6.98 33.28 -21.29
CA GLY A 457 8.20 33.81 -21.90
C GLY A 457 9.31 32.80 -22.12
N LEU A 458 9.11 31.53 -21.75
CA LEU A 458 10.00 30.46 -22.19
C LEU A 458 9.94 30.33 -23.72
N ILE A 459 11.04 29.95 -24.36
CA ILE A 459 11.09 29.68 -25.81
C ILE A 459 10.58 28.27 -26.12
N ASN A 460 10.70 27.34 -25.15
CA ASN A 460 10.17 25.99 -25.20
C ASN A 460 10.00 25.45 -23.77
N ASN A 461 9.06 24.51 -23.61
CA ASN A 461 8.66 23.94 -22.32
C ASN A 461 9.55 22.77 -21.86
N GLU A 462 10.37 22.20 -22.73
CA GLU A 462 11.34 21.16 -22.43
C GLU A 462 12.66 21.78 -21.97
N ILE A 463 12.89 21.84 -20.65
CA ILE A 463 14.12 22.39 -20.05
C ILE A 463 15.05 21.23 -19.72
N TRP A 464 16.10 21.06 -20.52
CA TRP A 464 17.08 19.99 -20.33
C TRP A 464 18.22 20.37 -19.39
N GLU A 465 18.43 21.67 -19.14
CA GLU A 465 19.57 22.11 -18.34
C GLU A 465 19.35 23.48 -17.71
N ILE A 466 19.94 23.68 -16.53
CA ILE A 466 19.91 24.96 -15.79
C ILE A 466 21.30 25.28 -15.24
N GLU A 467 21.85 26.43 -15.61
CA GLU A 467 23.12 26.95 -15.07
C GLU A 467 22.98 28.40 -14.58
N GLU A 468 23.52 28.69 -13.40
CA GLU A 468 23.60 30.07 -12.86
C GLU A 468 25.01 30.60 -13.04
N ASP A 469 25.14 31.72 -13.74
CA ASP A 469 26.45 32.31 -14.02
C ASP A 469 26.97 33.21 -12.89
N SER A 470 28.20 33.69 -13.05
CA SER A 470 28.87 34.59 -12.13
C SER A 470 28.19 35.97 -11.99
N ASN A 471 27.43 36.40 -13.00
CA ASN A 471 26.65 37.65 -13.00
C ASN A 471 25.28 37.50 -12.32
N GLY A 472 24.85 36.26 -12.03
CA GLY A 472 23.55 35.94 -11.46
C GLY A 472 22.43 35.81 -12.51
N ASP A 473 22.79 35.68 -13.79
CA ASP A 473 21.84 35.29 -14.84
C ASP A 473 21.68 33.76 -14.81
N ILE A 474 20.44 33.30 -15.00
CA ILE A 474 20.08 31.89 -15.05
C ILE A 474 19.87 31.52 -16.52
N TRP A 475 20.67 30.57 -16.99
CA TRP A 475 20.65 30.07 -18.36
C TRP A 475 19.89 28.74 -18.38
N LEU A 476 18.84 28.67 -19.19
CA LEU A 476 18.01 27.48 -19.38
C LEU A 476 18.25 26.92 -20.79
N GLY A 477 18.80 25.72 -20.87
CA GLY A 477 18.90 24.97 -22.12
C GLY A 477 17.55 24.32 -22.45
N THR A 478 16.98 24.63 -23.61
CA THR A 478 15.66 24.13 -24.03
C THR A 478 15.71 23.42 -25.38
N ALA A 479 14.64 22.70 -25.72
CA ALA A 479 14.51 22.06 -27.03
C ALA A 479 14.40 23.04 -28.22
N ALA A 480 14.23 24.35 -28.02
CA ALA A 480 14.18 25.37 -29.09
C ALA A 480 15.27 26.44 -29.02
N GLY A 481 16.20 26.35 -28.07
CA GLY A 481 17.24 27.36 -27.83
C GLY A 481 17.51 27.59 -26.35
N ILE A 482 17.95 28.80 -25.99
CA ILE A 482 18.31 29.17 -24.62
C ILE A 482 17.40 30.27 -24.10
N ASN A 483 16.89 30.12 -22.88
CA ASN A 483 16.34 31.25 -22.13
C ASN A 483 17.38 31.79 -21.14
N ILE A 484 17.45 33.12 -21.01
CA ILE A 484 18.33 33.78 -20.04
C ILE A 484 17.45 34.62 -19.13
N ILE A 485 17.42 34.29 -17.85
CA ILE A 485 16.58 34.92 -16.84
C ILE A 485 17.45 35.72 -15.88
N ASN A 486 17.09 36.99 -15.69
CA ASN A 486 17.72 37.83 -14.68
C ASN A 486 16.67 38.19 -13.61
N LEU A 487 16.89 37.71 -12.39
CA LEU A 487 15.97 37.90 -11.27
C LEU A 487 15.99 39.33 -10.71
N ASN A 488 17.10 40.07 -10.89
CA ASN A 488 17.26 41.42 -10.37
C ASN A 488 16.46 42.45 -11.18
N ASN A 489 16.54 42.38 -12.51
CA ASN A 489 15.77 43.23 -13.41
C ASN A 489 14.42 42.64 -13.83
N LYS A 490 14.12 41.41 -13.36
CA LYS A 490 12.85 40.69 -13.59
C LYS A 490 12.55 40.51 -15.06
N SER A 491 13.52 39.99 -15.79
CA SER A 491 13.41 39.82 -17.24
C SER A 491 13.85 38.44 -17.72
N ILE A 492 13.26 38.02 -18.83
CA ILE A 492 13.62 36.81 -19.56
C ILE A 492 13.93 37.18 -21.02
N LYS A 493 15.06 36.68 -21.50
CA LYS A 493 15.50 36.76 -22.89
C LYS A 493 15.48 35.38 -23.52
N ALA A 494 15.43 35.34 -24.84
CA ALA A 494 15.44 34.10 -25.61
C ALA A 494 16.47 34.19 -26.73
N LEU A 495 17.25 33.12 -26.90
CA LEU A 495 18.20 32.89 -27.97
C LEU A 495 17.73 31.69 -28.77
N SER A 496 17.32 31.89 -30.02
CA SER A 496 16.91 30.80 -30.89
C SER A 496 18.12 30.08 -31.50
N PHE A 497 17.91 28.86 -32.03
CA PHE A 497 18.94 28.13 -32.77
C PHE A 497 19.48 28.88 -33.99
N GLU A 498 18.66 29.73 -34.62
CA GLU A 498 19.10 30.60 -35.72
C GLU A 498 20.18 31.57 -35.26
N GLN A 499 19.99 32.19 -34.08
CA GLN A 499 20.97 33.12 -33.49
C GLN A 499 22.20 32.40 -32.94
N LEU A 500 22.06 31.14 -32.53
CA LEU A 500 23.15 30.27 -32.10
C LEU A 500 23.89 29.62 -33.29
N HIS A 501 23.41 29.82 -34.53
CA HIS A 501 23.98 29.23 -35.75
C HIS A 501 24.20 27.70 -35.64
N CYS A 502 23.24 26.98 -35.06
CA CYS A 502 23.24 25.51 -34.96
C CYS A 502 21.91 24.94 -35.46
N ASN A 503 21.84 23.64 -35.83
CA ASN A 503 20.55 23.08 -36.26
C ASN A 503 19.56 22.99 -35.10
N PRO A 504 18.24 23.00 -35.39
CA PRO A 504 17.20 22.83 -34.39
C PRO A 504 17.19 21.40 -33.86
N ASN A 505 18.07 21.16 -32.90
CA ASN A 505 18.31 19.90 -32.23
C ASN A 505 18.82 20.25 -30.81
N THR A 506 18.22 19.67 -29.78
CA THR A 506 18.34 20.03 -28.36
C THR A 506 19.75 20.45 -27.90
N ILE A 507 19.84 21.55 -27.14
CA ILE A 507 21.05 21.92 -26.40
C ILE A 507 21.20 20.98 -25.22
N ASN A 508 22.36 20.34 -25.12
CA ASN A 508 22.59 19.31 -24.11
C ASN A 508 23.41 19.81 -22.91
N PHE A 509 24.21 20.87 -23.09
CA PHE A 509 25.08 21.37 -22.02
C PHE A 509 25.45 22.87 -22.17
N ILE A 510 25.49 23.63 -21.08
CA ILE A 510 25.76 25.06 -20.96
C ILE A 510 26.58 25.27 -19.70
N LYS A 511 27.81 25.77 -19.85
CA LYS A 511 28.69 26.01 -18.70
C LYS A 511 29.51 27.26 -18.84
N GLU A 512 29.54 28.06 -17.78
CA GLU A 512 30.50 29.15 -17.64
C GLU A 512 31.89 28.57 -17.35
N ILE A 513 32.85 28.82 -18.24
CA ILE A 513 34.26 28.38 -18.10
C ILE A 513 35.02 29.40 -17.24
N THR A 514 34.90 30.67 -17.64
CA THR A 514 35.43 31.85 -16.95
C THR A 514 34.38 32.94 -17.04
N PRO A 515 34.41 33.98 -16.19
CA PRO A 515 33.45 35.08 -16.26
C PRO A 515 33.27 35.60 -17.69
N ASN A 516 32.04 35.53 -18.22
CA ASN A 516 31.63 35.92 -19.58
C ASN A 516 32.03 34.98 -20.74
N ILE A 517 32.66 33.84 -20.49
CA ILE A 517 32.95 32.82 -21.51
C ILE A 517 32.15 31.56 -21.20
N TYR A 518 31.26 31.21 -22.12
CA TYR A 518 30.34 30.09 -21.96
C TYR A 518 30.60 29.02 -23.02
N PHE A 519 30.63 27.77 -22.59
CA PHE A 519 30.62 26.60 -23.46
C PHE A 519 29.17 26.18 -23.71
N LEU A 520 28.80 25.99 -24.97
CA LEU A 520 27.47 25.57 -25.40
C LEU A 520 27.61 24.29 -26.21
N ASN A 521 27.06 23.18 -25.72
CA ASN A 521 27.07 21.91 -26.42
C ASN A 521 25.75 21.69 -27.17
N THR A 522 25.86 21.36 -28.45
CA THR A 522 24.72 21.12 -29.34
C THR A 522 24.84 19.71 -29.93
N ARG A 523 23.79 19.20 -30.56
CA ARG A 523 23.88 17.88 -31.22
C ARG A 523 24.86 17.85 -32.41
N ASP A 524 25.19 19.01 -32.98
CA ASP A 524 26.04 19.13 -34.18
C ASP A 524 27.51 19.46 -33.86
N GLY A 525 27.88 19.54 -32.58
CA GLY A 525 29.18 20.01 -32.11
C GLY A 525 29.02 20.96 -30.93
N PHE A 526 30.00 21.83 -30.70
CA PHE A 526 29.97 22.79 -29.59
C PHE A 526 30.30 24.21 -30.06
N SER A 527 29.90 25.18 -29.27
CA SER A 527 30.15 26.59 -29.50
C SER A 527 30.71 27.24 -28.24
N ILE A 528 31.53 28.26 -28.42
CA ILE A 528 32.07 29.09 -27.34
C ILE A 528 31.52 30.48 -27.52
N LEU A 529 30.81 30.96 -26.50
CA LEU A 529 30.25 32.30 -26.45
C LEU A 529 31.13 33.18 -25.56
N ASP A 530 31.74 34.19 -26.16
CA ASP A 530 32.41 35.29 -25.45
C ASP A 530 31.44 36.47 -25.38
N ARG A 531 30.76 36.61 -24.23
CA ARG A 531 29.77 37.67 -23.99
C ARG A 531 30.42 39.06 -23.95
N GLN A 532 31.67 39.17 -23.51
CA GLN A 532 32.37 40.45 -23.46
C GLN A 532 32.73 40.96 -24.86
N LYS A 533 33.19 40.06 -25.74
CA LYS A 533 33.52 40.38 -27.13
C LYS A 533 32.30 40.36 -28.06
N ASN A 534 31.14 39.91 -27.58
CA ASN A 534 29.94 39.66 -28.39
C ASN A 534 30.21 38.71 -29.56
N LYS A 535 30.98 37.65 -29.30
CA LYS A 535 31.37 36.67 -30.33
C LYS A 535 30.89 35.29 -29.95
N LEU A 536 30.31 34.58 -30.92
CA LEU A 536 30.01 33.16 -30.84
C LEU A 536 30.88 32.41 -31.82
N THR A 537 31.79 31.57 -31.35
CA THR A 537 32.62 30.72 -32.20
C THR A 537 32.06 29.30 -32.18
N SER A 538 31.53 28.85 -33.32
CA SER A 538 30.97 27.51 -33.50
C SER A 538 32.01 26.56 -34.09
N TYR A 539 32.08 25.38 -33.49
CA TYR A 539 32.94 24.27 -33.88
C TYR A 539 32.02 23.15 -34.40
N ALA A 540 31.60 23.27 -35.66
CA ALA A 540 30.79 22.26 -36.34
C ALA A 540 31.59 20.95 -36.53
N ASN A 541 30.89 19.83 -36.72
CA ASN A 541 31.50 18.52 -36.56
C ASN A 541 31.40 17.61 -37.80
N GLY A 542 32.55 17.06 -38.23
CA GLY A 542 32.68 15.93 -39.16
C GLY A 542 32.97 14.57 -38.49
N ALA A 543 33.09 14.53 -37.15
CA ALA A 543 33.59 13.40 -36.36
C ALA A 543 32.54 12.74 -35.41
N ASN A 544 31.23 12.96 -35.63
CA ASN A 544 30.14 12.42 -34.79
C ASN A 544 30.36 12.51 -33.25
N LEU A 545 30.79 13.68 -32.73
CA LEU A 545 30.86 14.07 -31.32
C LEU A 545 29.47 14.18 -30.64
N PHE A 546 28.50 13.40 -31.12
CA PHE A 546 27.15 13.35 -30.60
C PHE A 546 27.08 12.38 -29.40
N GLY A 547 26.43 12.80 -28.32
CA GLY A 547 26.67 12.28 -26.95
C GLY A 547 27.94 12.93 -26.39
N ALA A 548 28.24 13.01 -25.11
CA ALA A 548 27.88 12.15 -23.99
C ALA A 548 28.41 12.69 -22.64
N GLY A 549 28.88 13.94 -22.53
CA GLY A 549 29.37 14.49 -21.26
C GLY A 549 30.59 15.38 -21.43
N ILE A 550 30.78 16.35 -20.53
CA ILE A 550 31.95 17.23 -20.55
C ILE A 550 32.52 17.43 -19.15
N ALA A 551 33.84 17.55 -19.08
CA ALA A 551 34.54 18.05 -17.91
C ALA A 551 35.55 19.13 -18.33
N ILE A 552 35.59 20.21 -17.55
CA ILE A 552 36.59 21.26 -17.69
C ILE A 552 37.85 20.78 -16.96
N ILE A 553 38.95 20.56 -17.69
CA ILE A 553 40.25 20.21 -17.10
C ILE A 553 40.96 21.50 -16.64
N ASN A 554 40.93 22.52 -17.50
CA ASN A 554 41.39 23.88 -17.21
C ASN A 554 40.71 24.88 -18.17
N GLU A 555 41.01 26.17 -18.03
CA GLU A 555 40.44 27.27 -18.84
C GLU A 555 40.62 27.13 -20.36
N HIS A 556 41.51 26.24 -20.81
CA HIS A 556 41.82 26.03 -22.22
C HIS A 556 41.58 24.61 -22.70
N THR A 557 41.30 23.65 -21.82
CA THR A 557 41.28 22.21 -22.13
C THR A 557 40.03 21.53 -21.57
N PHE A 558 39.33 20.80 -22.42
CA PHE A 558 38.03 20.19 -22.15
C PHE A 558 38.08 18.72 -22.50
N ALA A 559 37.56 17.86 -21.61
CA ALA A 559 37.27 16.48 -21.93
C ALA A 559 35.84 16.38 -22.43
N ILE A 560 35.64 15.82 -23.62
CA ILE A 560 34.34 15.63 -24.26
C ILE A 560 34.14 14.13 -24.42
N TYR A 561 33.19 13.56 -23.70
CA TYR A 561 32.76 12.18 -23.87
C TYR A 561 31.74 12.12 -25.00
N SER A 562 31.80 11.14 -25.89
CA SER A 562 30.80 10.94 -26.94
C SER A 562 30.45 9.47 -27.17
N ARG A 563 29.43 9.20 -28.00
CA ARG A 563 29.07 7.84 -28.44
C ARG A 563 30.20 7.11 -29.16
N THR A 564 31.22 7.82 -29.63
CA THR A 564 32.35 7.26 -30.36
C THR A 564 33.64 7.19 -29.55
N GLY A 565 33.65 7.67 -28.30
CA GLY A 565 34.78 7.59 -27.38
C GLY A 565 34.97 8.84 -26.52
N LEU A 566 36.04 8.86 -25.72
CA LEU A 566 36.47 10.05 -24.97
C LEU A 566 37.47 10.89 -25.78
N TYR A 567 37.24 12.19 -25.80
CA TYR A 567 38.05 13.18 -26.50
C TYR A 567 38.57 14.26 -25.55
N VAL A 568 39.71 14.83 -25.88
CA VAL A 568 40.27 16.01 -25.20
C VAL A 568 40.56 17.08 -26.23
N TYR A 569 39.97 18.25 -26.01
CA TYR A 569 40.12 19.41 -26.87
C TYR A 569 40.86 20.54 -26.14
N ASN A 570 41.79 21.20 -26.82
CA ASN A 570 42.44 22.41 -26.33
C ASN A 570 42.15 23.60 -27.27
N ILE A 571 41.57 24.67 -26.73
CA ILE A 571 41.14 25.85 -27.51
C ILE A 571 42.33 26.66 -28.02
N GLU A 572 43.40 26.83 -27.22
CA GLU A 572 44.51 27.73 -27.58
C GLU A 572 45.24 27.27 -28.84
N ASN A 573 45.44 25.96 -28.97
CA ASN A 573 46.15 25.37 -30.10
C ASN A 573 45.22 24.63 -31.08
N ASN A 574 43.90 24.67 -30.84
CA ASN A 574 42.87 23.98 -31.60
C ASN A 574 43.19 22.48 -31.83
N SER A 575 43.78 21.80 -30.84
CA SER A 575 44.15 20.38 -30.95
C SER A 575 43.09 19.46 -30.35
N PHE A 576 42.77 18.38 -31.06
CA PHE A 576 41.78 17.39 -30.65
C PHE A 576 42.44 16.00 -30.57
N LYS A 577 42.28 15.33 -29.43
CA LYS A 577 42.83 14.00 -29.19
C LYS A 577 41.72 13.03 -28.80
N LYS A 578 41.76 11.82 -29.33
CA LYS A 578 40.83 10.73 -29.02
C LYS A 578 41.55 9.66 -28.20
N VAL A 579 40.86 9.10 -27.20
CA VAL A 579 41.30 7.89 -26.51
C VAL A 579 41.07 6.67 -27.40
N VAL A 580 42.12 5.87 -27.61
CA VAL A 580 42.07 4.60 -28.34
C VAL A 580 42.78 3.49 -27.56
N SER A 581 42.29 2.26 -27.65
CA SER A 581 42.96 1.09 -27.06
C SER A 581 43.14 -0.02 -28.08
N LYS A 582 44.30 -0.69 -28.00
CA LYS A 582 44.64 -1.85 -28.85
C LYS A 582 44.02 -3.15 -28.34
N SER A 583 43.76 -3.25 -27.03
CA SER A 583 43.16 -4.43 -26.40
C SER A 583 41.64 -4.43 -26.46
N ASN A 584 41.03 -3.26 -26.38
CA ASN A 584 39.58 -3.08 -26.43
C ASN A 584 39.23 -1.90 -27.35
N PRO A 585 38.81 -2.16 -28.61
CA PRO A 585 38.40 -1.13 -29.54
C PRO A 585 37.20 -0.29 -29.04
N ASP A 586 36.41 -0.88 -28.14
CA ASP A 586 35.19 -0.29 -27.60
C ASP A 586 35.38 0.38 -26.22
N ILE A 587 36.64 0.69 -25.87
CA ILE A 587 36.97 1.37 -24.62
C ILE A 587 36.28 2.73 -24.54
N LEU A 588 35.58 2.99 -23.42
CA LEU A 588 34.89 4.27 -23.20
C LEU A 588 33.89 4.63 -24.34
N ILE A 589 33.22 3.64 -24.95
CA ILE A 589 32.09 3.88 -25.86
C ILE A 589 30.80 4.10 -25.03
N ALA A 590 30.11 5.21 -25.27
CA ALA A 590 28.94 5.64 -24.52
C ALA A 590 27.61 5.15 -25.11
N GLY A 591 26.62 4.84 -24.24
CA GLY A 591 25.21 4.69 -24.60
C GLY A 591 24.37 5.97 -24.36
N SER A 592 24.54 6.60 -23.19
CA SER A 592 23.84 7.81 -22.73
C SER A 592 24.84 8.90 -22.31
N GLY A 593 24.39 10.17 -22.26
CA GLY A 593 25.23 11.32 -21.94
C GLY A 593 25.09 11.76 -20.47
N SER A 594 26.21 12.00 -19.79
CA SER A 594 26.25 12.38 -18.37
C SER A 594 27.43 13.31 -18.07
N ILE A 595 27.32 14.16 -17.06
CA ILE A 595 28.43 15.04 -16.63
C ILE A 595 29.60 14.20 -16.11
N MET A 596 30.81 14.52 -16.59
CA MET A 596 32.04 13.91 -16.09
C MET A 596 32.64 14.76 -14.97
N VAL A 597 33.28 14.10 -14.01
CA VAL A 597 33.88 14.79 -12.87
C VAL A 597 35.40 14.65 -12.90
N TYR A 598 36.10 15.77 -12.97
CA TYR A 598 37.56 15.82 -12.93
C TYR A 598 38.06 16.15 -11.52
N ASP A 599 38.83 15.25 -10.90
CA ASP A 599 39.53 15.49 -9.62
C ASP A 599 40.94 14.91 -9.67
N LYS A 600 41.95 15.72 -9.31
CA LYS A 600 43.36 15.30 -9.16
C LYS A 600 43.88 14.39 -10.29
N GLU A 601 43.81 14.85 -11.55
CA GLU A 601 44.29 14.10 -12.74
C GLU A 601 43.44 12.87 -13.12
N ILE A 602 42.37 12.58 -12.39
CA ILE A 602 41.42 11.50 -12.65
C ILE A 602 40.14 12.10 -13.21
N LEU A 603 39.66 11.50 -14.30
CA LEU A 603 38.35 11.76 -14.85
C LEU A 603 37.44 10.59 -14.51
N TRP A 604 36.41 10.88 -13.71
CA TRP A 604 35.34 9.97 -13.36
C TRP A 604 34.25 10.09 -14.41
N THR A 605 34.04 9.01 -15.17
CA THR A 605 33.14 8.99 -16.31
C THR A 605 32.04 7.95 -16.07
N PRO A 606 30.79 8.38 -15.84
CA PRO A 606 29.64 7.48 -15.85
C PRO A 606 29.51 6.79 -17.21
N THR A 607 29.29 5.48 -17.22
CA THR A 607 29.08 4.70 -18.45
C THR A 607 27.98 3.66 -18.24
N THR A 608 27.52 3.02 -19.31
CA THR A 608 26.61 1.87 -19.26
C THR A 608 27.29 0.58 -18.77
N ASN A 609 28.62 0.58 -18.63
CA ASN A 609 29.44 -0.56 -18.21
C ASN A 609 30.17 -0.30 -16.87
N GLY A 610 29.54 0.49 -16.00
CA GLY A 610 30.02 0.90 -14.69
C GLY A 610 30.63 2.30 -14.68
N LEU A 611 31.19 2.69 -13.54
CA LEU A 611 31.95 3.94 -13.42
C LEU A 611 33.37 3.73 -13.95
N ALA A 612 33.74 4.47 -15.00
CA ALA A 612 35.11 4.47 -15.51
C ALA A 612 35.97 5.49 -14.75
N LYS A 613 37.12 5.02 -14.27
CA LYS A 613 38.18 5.82 -13.66
C LYS A 613 39.31 5.98 -14.68
N VAL A 614 39.35 7.13 -15.34
CA VAL A 614 40.34 7.44 -16.38
C VAL A 614 41.47 8.28 -15.77
N ASN A 615 42.66 7.73 -15.70
CA ASN A 615 43.84 8.45 -15.22
C ASN A 615 44.58 9.07 -16.40
N LEU A 616 44.55 10.41 -16.50
CA LEU A 616 45.14 11.15 -17.62
C LEU A 616 46.68 11.21 -17.58
N LYS A 617 47.29 10.84 -16.45
CA LYS A 617 48.74 10.86 -16.27
C LYS A 617 49.39 9.53 -16.60
N THR A 618 48.77 8.44 -16.16
CA THR A 618 49.23 7.08 -16.48
C THR A 618 48.67 6.54 -17.78
N ASN A 619 47.69 7.25 -18.38
CA ASN A 619 46.93 6.81 -19.56
C ASN A 619 46.34 5.41 -19.36
N THR A 620 45.66 5.22 -18.23
CA THR A 620 45.00 3.95 -17.90
C THR A 620 43.54 4.17 -17.55
N VAL A 621 42.68 3.22 -17.89
CA VAL A 621 41.28 3.18 -17.44
C VAL A 621 41.04 1.94 -16.59
N SER A 622 40.22 2.09 -15.55
CA SER A 622 39.74 0.98 -14.73
C SER A 622 38.26 1.19 -14.44
N TYR A 623 37.52 0.12 -14.22
CA TYR A 623 36.06 0.18 -14.03
C TYR A 623 35.67 -0.26 -12.63
N LEU A 624 34.61 0.35 -12.12
CA LEU A 624 33.84 -0.15 -10.99
C LEU A 624 32.51 -0.67 -11.52
N ARG A 625 32.27 -1.99 -11.40
CA ARG A 625 31.06 -2.68 -11.89
C ARG A 625 30.33 -3.37 -10.75
N GLU A 626 29.18 -3.96 -11.05
CA GLU A 626 28.40 -4.78 -10.11
C GLU A 626 29.23 -5.90 -9.47
N GLU A 627 30.12 -6.52 -10.25
CA GLU A 627 31.06 -7.55 -9.76
C GLU A 627 32.01 -7.04 -8.67
N GLN A 628 32.30 -5.72 -8.66
CA GLN A 628 33.12 -5.06 -7.65
C GLN A 628 32.27 -4.35 -6.58
N GLY A 629 30.95 -4.53 -6.60
CA GLY A 629 30.02 -4.05 -5.57
C GLY A 629 29.19 -2.81 -5.93
N LEU A 630 29.25 -2.33 -7.17
CA LEU A 630 28.39 -1.23 -7.64
C LEU A 630 26.91 -1.66 -7.63
N GLY A 631 26.00 -0.72 -7.37
CA GLY A 631 24.56 -0.98 -7.36
C GLY A 631 23.99 -1.52 -8.67
N ASN A 632 24.40 -0.91 -9.80
CA ASN A 632 24.08 -1.31 -11.18
C ASN A 632 25.17 -0.74 -12.12
N ASN A 633 25.49 -1.47 -13.19
CA ASN A 633 26.46 -1.03 -14.20
C ASN A 633 26.04 0.21 -14.99
N ASN A 634 24.75 0.47 -15.15
CA ASN A 634 24.28 1.68 -15.80
C ASN A 634 24.32 2.87 -14.82
N VAL A 635 25.35 3.70 -14.95
CA VAL A 635 25.56 4.88 -14.11
C VAL A 635 25.02 6.12 -14.81
N SER A 636 23.96 6.72 -14.26
CA SER A 636 23.27 7.87 -14.84
C SER A 636 24.04 9.18 -14.64
N THR A 637 24.60 9.41 -13.45
CA THR A 637 25.37 10.63 -13.15
C THR A 637 26.36 10.42 -12.01
N ALA A 638 27.34 11.32 -11.91
CA ALA A 638 28.32 11.36 -10.82
C ALA A 638 28.50 12.79 -10.31
N LYS A 639 28.61 12.94 -8.98
CA LYS A 639 28.81 14.24 -8.33
C LYS A 639 29.76 14.14 -7.16
N ILE A 640 30.74 15.04 -7.09
CA ILE A 640 31.56 15.21 -5.90
C ILE A 640 30.80 16.11 -4.93
N SER A 641 30.60 15.60 -3.72
CA SER A 641 30.05 16.36 -2.61
C SER A 641 31.07 17.36 -2.05
N ASN A 642 30.59 18.35 -1.30
CA ASN A 642 31.46 19.24 -0.51
C ASN A 642 32.36 18.44 0.47
N GLU A 643 31.88 17.26 0.87
CA GLU A 643 32.54 16.23 1.68
C GLU A 643 33.82 15.63 1.06
N ARG A 644 34.04 15.86 -0.24
CA ARG A 644 34.94 15.09 -1.12
C ARG A 644 34.59 13.62 -1.33
N GLU A 645 33.34 13.23 -1.05
CA GLU A 645 32.80 11.92 -1.42
C GLU A 645 32.22 11.97 -2.83
N LEU A 646 32.42 10.91 -3.61
CA LEU A 646 31.87 10.78 -4.95
C LEU A 646 30.55 10.00 -4.88
N TRP A 647 29.46 10.68 -5.19
CA TRP A 647 28.11 10.11 -5.23
C TRP A 647 27.75 9.74 -6.66
N LEU A 648 27.18 8.55 -6.83
CA LEU A 648 26.80 8.01 -8.13
C LEU A 648 25.32 7.65 -8.12
N ALA A 649 24.57 8.15 -9.10
CA ALA A 649 23.23 7.68 -9.39
C ALA A 649 23.32 6.52 -10.40
N THR A 650 22.58 5.46 -10.14
CA THR A 650 22.47 4.30 -11.05
C THR A 650 21.01 3.96 -11.28
N GLU A 651 20.71 3.12 -12.26
CA GLU A 651 19.37 2.54 -12.44
C GLU A 651 18.90 1.67 -11.26
N ASN A 652 19.75 1.36 -10.28
CA ASN A 652 19.33 0.59 -9.09
C ASN A 652 19.93 1.18 -7.82
N GLY A 653 19.59 2.44 -7.56
CA GLY A 653 19.93 3.15 -6.34
C GLY A 653 21.15 4.05 -6.46
N VAL A 654 21.68 4.47 -5.31
CA VAL A 654 22.77 5.44 -5.18
C VAL A 654 23.98 4.77 -4.55
N ASN A 655 25.18 5.11 -5.03
CA ASN A 655 26.43 4.58 -4.51
C ASN A 655 27.30 5.72 -3.99
N ILE A 656 27.77 5.59 -2.75
CA ILE A 656 28.63 6.59 -2.11
C ILE A 656 30.06 6.03 -2.04
N LEU A 657 30.99 6.70 -2.71
CA LEU A 657 32.40 6.36 -2.72
C LEU A 657 33.17 7.36 -1.86
N ASN A 658 33.72 6.89 -0.75
CA ASN A 658 34.64 7.68 0.04
C ASN A 658 36.07 7.45 -0.48
N LEU A 659 36.59 8.42 -1.24
CA LEU A 659 37.89 8.31 -1.91
C LEU A 659 39.08 8.35 -0.93
N GLU A 660 38.91 8.91 0.26
CA GLU A 660 39.95 9.00 1.29
C GLU A 660 40.02 7.71 2.13
N GLN A 661 38.87 7.13 2.47
CA GLN A 661 38.76 5.87 3.22
C GLN A 661 38.83 4.63 2.33
N ASN A 662 38.74 4.81 1.01
CA ASN A 662 38.69 3.74 0.01
C ASN A 662 37.56 2.74 0.28
N THR A 663 36.35 3.26 0.49
CA THR A 663 35.15 2.46 0.77
C THR A 663 34.01 2.81 -0.19
N LEU A 664 33.14 1.83 -0.43
CA LEU A 664 31.93 1.92 -1.23
C LEU A 664 30.72 1.55 -0.37
N THR A 665 29.69 2.39 -0.38
CA THR A 665 28.41 2.11 0.29
C THR A 665 27.27 2.17 -0.73
N PRO A 666 26.76 1.02 -1.20
CA PRO A 666 25.58 0.97 -2.06
C PRO A 666 24.31 1.16 -1.23
N ILE A 667 23.40 2.00 -1.71
CA ILE A 667 22.09 2.27 -1.11
C ILE A 667 21.02 1.85 -2.12
N LYS A 668 20.20 0.86 -1.75
CA LYS A 668 19.18 0.23 -2.59
C LYS A 668 17.80 0.28 -1.93
N LYS A 669 16.80 -0.29 -2.60
CA LYS A 669 15.42 -0.44 -2.10
C LYS A 669 15.33 -1.11 -0.72
N GLU A 670 16.17 -2.11 -0.45
CA GLU A 670 16.19 -2.79 0.86
C GLU A 670 16.67 -1.91 2.02
N ASN A 671 17.31 -0.78 1.72
CA ASN A 671 17.76 0.22 2.68
C ASN A 671 16.74 1.37 2.86
N GLY A 672 15.60 1.32 2.17
CA GLY A 672 14.55 2.34 2.24
C GLY A 672 14.56 3.38 1.13
N LEU A 673 15.43 3.22 0.12
CA LEU A 673 15.51 4.13 -1.03
C LEU A 673 14.46 3.76 -2.09
N TYR A 674 13.42 4.58 -2.25
CA TYR A 674 12.40 4.41 -3.29
C TYR A 674 11.88 5.76 -3.82
N PRO A 675 11.81 5.98 -5.15
CA PRO A 675 12.27 5.09 -6.25
C PRO A 675 13.78 4.81 -6.24
N THR A 676 14.23 3.88 -7.08
CA THR A 676 15.65 3.50 -7.21
C THR A 676 16.34 4.11 -8.42
N ASP A 677 15.58 4.66 -9.35
CA ASP A 677 16.07 5.01 -10.68
C ASP A 677 16.27 6.53 -10.71
N PHE A 678 17.52 6.95 -10.60
CA PHE A 678 17.89 8.36 -10.49
C PHE A 678 18.62 8.83 -11.73
N TYR A 679 18.26 10.03 -12.19
CA TYR A 679 18.81 10.66 -13.39
C TYR A 679 19.87 11.69 -13.04
N ASP A 680 19.70 12.44 -11.96
CA ASP A 680 20.66 13.48 -11.56
C ASP A 680 20.79 13.63 -10.03
N LEU A 681 21.86 14.30 -9.58
CA LEU A 681 22.20 14.55 -8.19
C LEU A 681 22.53 16.02 -7.95
N THR A 682 22.04 16.59 -6.85
CA THR A 682 22.38 17.96 -6.47
C THR A 682 22.46 18.15 -4.96
N GLU A 683 23.46 18.91 -4.48
CA GLU A 683 23.73 19.04 -3.04
C GLU A 683 23.38 20.42 -2.54
N LYS A 684 22.75 20.49 -1.37
CA LYS A 684 22.53 21.73 -0.61
C LYS A 684 22.59 21.44 0.89
N GLY A 685 23.37 22.22 1.64
CA GLY A 685 23.40 22.15 3.11
C GLY A 685 23.84 20.80 3.69
N GLY A 686 24.64 20.01 2.97
CA GLY A 686 25.04 18.66 3.39
C GLY A 686 24.00 17.56 3.13
N ILE A 687 22.89 17.90 2.46
CA ILE A 687 21.86 16.98 1.99
C ILE A 687 22.05 16.78 0.48
N MET A 688 22.03 15.52 0.04
CA MET A 688 22.07 15.19 -1.38
C MET A 688 20.65 14.96 -1.89
N TYR A 689 20.25 15.68 -2.92
CA TYR A 689 18.96 15.56 -3.58
C TYR A 689 19.14 14.76 -4.88
N ALA A 690 18.44 13.64 -5.01
CA ALA A 690 18.46 12.82 -6.21
C ALA A 690 17.16 12.98 -7.01
N ALA A 691 17.28 13.38 -8.26
CA ALA A 691 16.18 13.50 -9.20
C ALA A 691 15.84 12.13 -9.80
N SER A 692 14.56 11.80 -9.85
CA SER A 692 14.05 10.54 -10.40
C SER A 692 12.83 10.78 -11.29
N GLY A 693 12.40 9.73 -11.98
CA GLY A 693 11.13 9.74 -12.72
C GLY A 693 9.88 9.83 -11.85
N ASN A 694 10.02 9.72 -10.53
CA ASN A 694 8.91 9.77 -9.59
C ASN A 694 9.28 10.55 -8.31
N GLY A 695 9.80 11.77 -8.52
CA GLY A 695 10.07 12.77 -7.50
C GLY A 695 11.53 13.13 -7.31
N LEU A 696 11.75 14.11 -6.42
CA LEU A 696 13.07 14.50 -5.94
C LEU A 696 13.27 13.91 -4.54
N ILE A 697 14.30 13.09 -4.34
CA ILE A 697 14.58 12.49 -3.03
C ILE A 697 15.69 13.25 -2.32
N ALA A 698 15.39 13.87 -1.18
CA ALA A 698 16.41 14.35 -0.26
C ALA A 698 16.97 13.20 0.57
N MET A 699 18.29 13.07 0.56
CA MET A 699 19.05 12.06 1.28
C MET A 699 19.90 12.80 2.32
N GLU A 700 19.47 12.72 3.58
CA GLU A 700 20.28 13.24 4.68
C GLU A 700 21.53 12.37 4.84
N LYS A 701 22.65 13.01 5.15
CA LYS A 701 23.90 12.32 5.44
C LYS A 701 23.83 11.65 6.82
N ALA A 702 23.10 10.55 6.90
CA ALA A 702 22.90 9.78 8.12
C ALA A 702 23.51 8.38 7.98
N THR A 703 24.77 8.29 8.40
CA THR A 703 25.52 7.07 8.75
C THR A 703 24.60 5.93 9.17
N VAL A 704 24.58 4.81 8.43
CA VAL A 704 24.60 3.36 8.79
C VAL A 704 23.91 2.90 10.12
N LYS A 705 23.18 3.74 10.83
CA LYS A 705 22.61 3.52 12.17
C LYS A 705 21.22 4.14 12.35
N THR A 706 20.78 4.99 11.44
CA THR A 706 19.45 5.64 11.47
C THR A 706 18.76 5.49 10.13
N THR A 707 18.66 4.24 9.65
CA THR A 707 17.96 3.87 8.40
C THR A 707 16.47 4.20 8.40
N ASP A 708 15.90 4.60 9.54
CA ASP A 708 14.47 4.88 9.67
C ASP A 708 14.12 6.36 9.40
N LYS A 709 15.10 7.22 9.07
CA LYS A 709 14.93 8.69 8.96
C LYS A 709 15.70 9.38 7.81
N GLY A 710 16.17 8.66 6.80
CA GLY A 710 17.19 9.21 5.87
C GLY A 710 16.74 9.70 4.50
N PHE A 711 15.56 9.29 3.99
CA PHE A 711 15.14 9.56 2.61
C PHE A 711 13.77 10.23 2.56
N TYR A 712 13.69 11.37 1.88
CA TYR A 712 12.48 12.17 1.79
C TYR A 712 12.10 12.42 0.34
N ASN A 713 11.00 11.82 -0.13
CA ASN A 713 10.59 11.94 -1.54
C ASN A 713 9.58 13.08 -1.74
N PHE A 714 9.90 13.98 -2.67
CA PHE A 714 9.08 15.08 -3.14
C PHE A 714 8.47 14.74 -4.51
N ASN A 715 7.27 14.15 -4.52
CA ASN A 715 6.59 13.68 -5.72
C ASN A 715 5.12 14.15 -5.80
N ASP A 716 4.40 13.67 -6.82
CA ASP A 716 2.98 13.93 -7.05
C ASP A 716 2.08 13.79 -5.82
N GLY A 717 2.39 12.89 -4.90
CA GLY A 717 1.59 12.67 -3.71
C GLY A 717 1.78 13.71 -2.60
N LEU A 718 2.81 14.57 -2.67
CA LEU A 718 2.88 15.85 -1.92
C LEU A 718 2.21 17.01 -2.69
N GLY A 719 1.54 16.67 -3.80
CA GLY A 719 0.83 17.57 -4.68
C GLY A 719 1.62 17.99 -5.92
N PHE A 720 2.89 17.63 -6.13
CA PHE A 720 3.61 18.12 -7.31
C PHE A 720 2.93 17.76 -8.63
N LYS A 721 2.70 18.74 -9.51
CA LYS A 721 2.02 18.53 -10.79
C LYS A 721 2.81 17.66 -11.78
N SER A 722 4.13 17.84 -11.78
CA SER A 722 5.09 17.16 -12.64
C SER A 722 6.22 16.67 -11.75
N ASN A 723 6.44 15.36 -11.73
CA ASN A 723 7.32 14.66 -10.81
C ASN A 723 8.40 13.84 -11.51
N ASP A 724 8.45 13.85 -12.85
CA ASP A 724 9.55 13.28 -13.61
C ASP A 724 10.58 14.39 -13.86
N TYR A 725 11.69 14.31 -13.13
CA TYR A 725 12.75 15.32 -13.15
C TYR A 725 13.73 15.01 -14.27
N LEU A 726 14.02 16.00 -15.11
CA LEU A 726 14.90 15.79 -16.26
C LEU A 726 16.36 15.78 -15.85
N GLN A 727 17.17 14.95 -16.50
CA GLN A 727 18.62 14.89 -16.31
C GLN A 727 19.26 16.28 -16.54
N ASP A 728 20.31 16.61 -15.77
CA ASP A 728 21.11 17.86 -15.85
C ASP A 728 20.35 19.19 -15.59
N SER A 729 19.04 19.13 -15.33
CA SER A 729 18.21 20.30 -15.02
C SER A 729 18.09 20.70 -13.53
N PRO A 730 18.16 19.78 -12.52
CA PRO A 730 17.98 20.11 -11.11
C PRO A 730 19.12 20.98 -10.54
N LYS A 731 18.79 22.22 -10.18
CA LYS A 731 19.76 23.20 -9.69
C LYS A 731 19.29 23.94 -8.45
N PHE A 732 20.15 23.98 -7.44
CA PHE A 732 20.05 24.98 -6.37
C PHE A 732 20.80 26.25 -6.78
N LEU A 733 20.10 27.37 -6.79
CA LEU A 733 20.67 28.70 -7.02
C LEU A 733 21.40 29.22 -5.77
N LYS A 734 22.29 30.19 -5.94
CA LYS A 734 23.03 30.86 -4.85
C LYS A 734 22.10 31.46 -3.79
N ASN A 735 20.91 31.90 -4.20
CA ASN A 735 19.91 32.48 -3.30
C ASN A 735 19.09 31.43 -2.49
N GLY A 736 19.31 30.13 -2.72
CA GLY A 736 18.61 29.04 -2.02
C GLY A 736 17.36 28.49 -2.72
N GLN A 737 16.94 29.06 -3.85
CA GLN A 737 15.84 28.52 -4.65
C GLN A 737 16.27 27.24 -5.38
N PHE A 738 15.32 26.34 -5.61
CA PHE A 738 15.54 25.13 -6.40
C PHE A 738 14.75 25.19 -7.70
N TRP A 739 15.42 24.91 -8.82
CA TRP A 739 14.86 25.00 -10.16
C TRP A 739 15.10 23.67 -10.88
N SER A 740 14.14 23.20 -11.67
CA SER A 740 14.31 21.99 -12.47
C SER A 740 13.37 21.98 -13.68
N GLY A 741 13.83 21.38 -14.77
CA GLY A 741 12.92 20.91 -15.82
C GLY A 741 12.17 19.68 -15.32
N VAL A 742 10.87 19.65 -15.55
CA VAL A 742 10.00 18.55 -15.13
C VAL A 742 8.99 18.20 -16.22
N THR A 743 8.58 16.94 -16.27
CA THR A 743 7.47 16.46 -17.10
C THR A 743 6.44 15.69 -16.26
N SER A 744 5.23 15.54 -16.80
CA SER A 744 4.15 14.76 -16.21
C SER A 744 3.95 13.47 -17.01
N THR A 745 3.15 12.53 -16.47
CA THR A 745 2.71 11.32 -17.18
C THR A 745 1.92 11.60 -18.45
N SER A 746 1.35 12.81 -18.60
CA SER A 746 0.70 13.29 -19.81
C SER A 746 1.63 14.05 -20.76
N ASN A 747 2.95 13.97 -20.55
CA ASN A 747 3.98 14.71 -21.29
C ASN A 747 3.80 16.23 -21.26
N GLU A 748 3.31 16.78 -20.13
CA GLU A 748 3.31 18.23 -19.90
C GLU A 748 4.66 18.68 -19.32
N TRP A 749 5.52 19.16 -20.20
CA TRP A 749 6.82 19.75 -19.87
C TRP A 749 6.65 21.14 -19.26
N LYS A 750 7.35 21.43 -18.17
CA LYS A 750 7.37 22.73 -17.50
C LYS A 750 8.70 22.98 -16.81
N LEU A 751 8.99 24.26 -16.54
CA LEU A 751 10.00 24.65 -15.55
C LEU A 751 9.35 24.69 -14.17
N LEU A 752 9.84 23.88 -13.24
CA LEU A 752 9.51 23.91 -11.82
C LEU A 752 10.46 24.87 -11.09
N VAL A 753 9.88 25.80 -10.34
CA VAL A 753 10.58 26.70 -9.42
C VAL A 753 10.05 26.52 -8.00
N LEU A 754 10.93 26.15 -7.10
CA LEU A 754 10.70 26.16 -5.66
C LEU A 754 11.34 27.41 -5.07
N ASN A 755 10.51 28.29 -4.49
CA ASN A 755 10.94 29.56 -3.92
C ASN A 755 11.75 29.42 -2.61
N SER A 756 11.92 28.20 -2.12
CA SER A 756 12.71 27.83 -0.95
C SER A 756 13.18 26.39 -1.10
N GLU A 757 14.09 25.97 -0.22
CA GLU A 757 14.53 24.58 -0.14
C GLU A 757 13.34 23.64 0.14
N PRO A 758 13.27 22.46 -0.51
CA PRO A 758 12.22 21.47 -0.24
C PRO A 758 12.16 21.15 1.25
N GLN A 759 11.04 21.46 1.89
CA GLN A 759 10.82 21.21 3.31
C GLN A 759 10.22 19.83 3.53
N GLN A 760 10.76 19.08 4.50
CA GLN A 760 10.19 17.79 4.89
C GLN A 760 8.76 17.96 5.40
N ASP A 761 7.88 17.06 4.98
CA ASP A 761 6.53 17.00 5.52
C ASP A 761 6.59 16.49 6.96
N SER A 762 6.23 17.36 7.89
CA SER A 762 6.20 17.07 9.34
C SER A 762 4.82 16.63 9.82
N THR A 763 3.83 16.50 8.92
CA THR A 763 2.49 16.05 9.30
C THR A 763 2.53 14.58 9.74
N THR A 764 2.17 14.35 10.99
CA THR A 764 1.92 13.00 11.51
C THR A 764 0.50 12.63 11.14
N GLY A 765 0.31 11.74 10.16
CA GLY A 765 -1.02 11.22 9.84
C GLY A 765 -1.62 10.51 11.06
N THR A 766 -2.94 10.58 11.23
CA THR A 766 -3.64 9.73 12.20
C THR A 766 -4.10 8.46 11.50
N VAL A 767 -4.23 7.35 12.25
CA VAL A 767 -4.79 6.11 11.74
C VAL A 767 -6.06 5.80 12.50
N LYS A 768 -7.06 5.24 11.81
CA LYS A 768 -8.33 4.84 12.39
C LYS A 768 -8.69 3.45 11.92
N ILE A 769 -9.14 2.62 12.86
CA ILE A 769 -9.82 1.36 12.55
C ILE A 769 -11.22 1.73 12.07
N ASN A 770 -11.52 1.44 10.80
CA ASN A 770 -12.75 1.88 10.14
C ASN A 770 -13.75 0.75 9.90
N ASN A 771 -13.35 -0.52 10.04
CA ASN A 771 -14.27 -1.64 9.96
C ASN A 771 -13.73 -2.89 10.66
N MET A 772 -14.64 -3.80 11.01
CA MET A 772 -14.30 -5.13 11.53
C MET A 772 -15.28 -6.18 11.00
N PHE A 773 -14.74 -7.25 10.44
CA PHE A 773 -15.51 -8.41 9.99
C PHE A 773 -15.27 -9.58 10.94
N VAL A 774 -16.31 -10.37 11.17
CA VAL A 774 -16.26 -11.60 11.98
C VAL A 774 -16.77 -12.74 11.10
N MET A 775 -15.94 -13.75 10.86
CA MET A 775 -16.23 -14.85 9.94
C MET A 775 -16.64 -14.37 8.54
N ASP A 776 -15.94 -13.36 8.02
CA ASP A 776 -16.19 -12.68 6.73
C ASP A 776 -17.53 -11.92 6.62
N GLU A 777 -18.30 -11.85 7.70
CA GLU A 777 -19.53 -11.05 7.77
C GLU A 777 -19.26 -9.72 8.50
N ASN A 778 -19.78 -8.61 7.97
CA ASN A 778 -19.80 -7.35 8.71
C ASN A 778 -20.93 -7.41 9.73
N PRO A 779 -20.65 -7.41 11.05
CA PRO A 779 -21.69 -7.56 12.05
C PRO A 779 -22.63 -6.35 12.16
N TRP A 780 -22.33 -5.21 11.52
CA TRP A 780 -23.12 -3.96 11.61
C TRP A 780 -23.49 -3.62 13.06
N PHE A 781 -22.48 -3.36 13.90
CA PHE A 781 -22.69 -3.05 15.31
C PHE A 781 -23.56 -1.78 15.42
N GLU A 782 -24.77 -1.92 15.98
CA GLU A 782 -25.74 -0.83 16.11
C GLU A 782 -26.30 -0.80 17.54
N LEU A 783 -26.51 0.41 18.07
CA LEU A 783 -27.29 0.64 19.28
C LEU A 783 -28.70 1.08 18.88
N THR A 784 -29.70 0.24 19.15
CA THR A 784 -31.10 0.69 19.15
C THR A 784 -31.58 0.79 20.59
N ILE A 785 -31.70 2.01 21.09
CA ILE A 785 -32.30 2.28 22.40
C ILE A 785 -33.82 2.21 22.22
N VAL A 786 -34.41 1.03 22.42
CA VAL A 786 -35.84 0.96 22.71
C VAL A 786 -36.02 1.41 24.15
N LYS A 787 -36.58 2.61 24.33
CA LYS A 787 -37.08 3.11 25.62
C LYS A 787 -37.94 2.00 26.25
N ASP A 788 -37.48 1.44 27.37
CA ASP A 788 -38.10 0.38 28.20
C ASP A 788 -37.72 -1.09 27.98
N SER A 789 -36.60 -1.44 27.35
CA SER A 789 -36.04 -2.79 27.57
C SER A 789 -34.51 -2.86 27.52
N THR A 790 -33.94 -3.61 28.46
CA THR A 790 -32.51 -3.87 28.68
C THR A 790 -31.88 -4.79 27.62
N ASN A 791 -32.26 -4.67 26.36
CA ASN A 791 -31.64 -5.43 25.26
C ASN A 791 -31.30 -4.50 24.10
N VAL A 792 -30.03 -4.12 24.01
CA VAL A 792 -29.45 -3.50 22.82
C VAL A 792 -28.86 -4.63 21.98
N GLN A 793 -29.51 -5.02 20.88
CA GLN A 793 -28.85 -5.74 19.76
C GLN A 793 -29.65 -5.54 18.47
N THR A 794 -29.09 -4.83 17.48
CA THR A 794 -29.72 -4.70 16.14
C THR A 794 -28.83 -5.12 14.98
N SER A 795 -28.17 -6.27 15.13
CA SER A 795 -27.81 -7.05 13.94
C SER A 795 -28.26 -8.50 14.06
N ALA A 796 -28.90 -9.00 12.99
CA ALA A 796 -29.35 -10.38 12.90
C ALA A 796 -28.18 -11.36 13.07
N TYR A 797 -27.01 -11.00 12.54
CA TYR A 797 -25.79 -11.80 12.66
C TYR A 797 -25.26 -11.86 14.09
N ALA A 798 -25.07 -10.70 14.75
CA ALA A 798 -24.48 -10.65 16.07
C ALA A 798 -25.39 -11.29 17.14
N SER A 799 -26.71 -11.11 17.00
CA SER A 799 -27.69 -11.77 17.86
C SER A 799 -27.75 -13.28 17.68
N THR A 800 -27.80 -13.76 16.42
CA THR A 800 -27.78 -15.20 16.10
C THR A 800 -26.51 -15.87 16.65
N ASN A 801 -25.38 -15.17 16.58
CA ASN A 801 -24.09 -15.70 17.02
C ASN A 801 -23.72 -15.32 18.46
N SER A 802 -24.63 -14.77 19.27
CA SER A 802 -24.36 -14.42 20.68
C SER A 802 -23.14 -13.51 20.91
N ILE A 803 -22.83 -12.64 19.95
CA ILE A 803 -21.79 -11.61 20.06
C ILE A 803 -22.32 -10.47 20.94
N ARG A 804 -21.50 -9.93 21.85
CA ARG A 804 -21.89 -8.84 22.77
C ARG A 804 -20.87 -7.71 22.75
N TRP A 805 -21.33 -6.49 22.93
CA TRP A 805 -20.54 -5.27 23.04
C TRP A 805 -21.28 -4.29 23.96
N ASP A 806 -20.58 -3.30 24.49
CA ASP A 806 -21.11 -2.35 25.48
C ASP A 806 -21.57 -1.03 24.81
N SER A 807 -20.76 -0.48 23.91
CA SER A 807 -20.98 0.76 23.16
C SER A 807 -20.39 0.67 21.75
N VAL A 808 -20.66 1.66 20.89
CA VAL A 808 -19.99 1.79 19.58
C VAL A 808 -19.39 3.20 19.44
N LYS A 809 -18.25 3.29 18.76
CA LYS A 809 -17.57 4.55 18.46
C LYS A 809 -17.95 5.02 17.04
N ALA A 810 -18.58 6.18 16.93
CA ALA A 810 -18.88 6.85 15.65
C ALA A 810 -17.58 7.34 14.97
N PRO A 811 -17.57 7.54 13.63
CA PRO A 811 -18.65 7.35 12.67
C PRO A 811 -18.78 5.90 12.14
N TYR A 812 -17.80 5.04 12.40
CA TYR A 812 -17.74 3.69 11.83
C TYR A 812 -18.45 2.61 12.65
N ASN A 813 -19.01 2.98 13.80
CA ASN A 813 -19.63 2.08 14.79
C ASN A 813 -18.71 0.93 15.24
N ILE A 814 -17.46 1.23 15.55
CA ILE A 814 -16.51 0.24 16.08
C ILE A 814 -16.94 -0.16 17.50
N PRO A 815 -17.06 -1.46 17.83
CA PRO A 815 -17.59 -1.90 19.13
C PRO A 815 -16.57 -1.75 20.25
N GLU A 816 -17.02 -1.24 21.40
CA GLU A 816 -16.26 -1.24 22.65
C GLU A 816 -16.76 -2.36 23.58
N GLY A 817 -15.87 -2.97 24.37
CA GLY A 817 -16.22 -4.09 25.24
C GLY A 817 -16.57 -5.39 24.49
N LEU A 818 -16.10 -5.55 23.25
CA LEU A 818 -16.47 -6.64 22.38
C LEU A 818 -16.11 -8.02 22.96
N THR A 819 -17.12 -8.89 23.04
CA THR A 819 -17.00 -10.26 23.51
C THR A 819 -17.56 -11.23 22.45
N LEU A 820 -16.69 -12.10 21.94
CA LEU A 820 -16.97 -13.10 20.93
C LEU A 820 -17.04 -14.52 21.55
N PRO A 821 -17.95 -15.39 21.08
CA PRO A 821 -17.91 -16.80 21.43
C PRO A 821 -16.80 -17.56 20.68
N TYR A 822 -16.43 -18.74 21.18
CA TYR A 822 -15.30 -19.53 20.68
C TYR A 822 -15.38 -19.90 19.18
N ASN A 823 -16.56 -19.91 18.58
CA ASN A 823 -16.81 -20.24 17.18
C ASN A 823 -16.78 -19.02 16.24
N GLN A 824 -16.52 -17.83 16.78
CA GLN A 824 -16.42 -16.56 16.07
C GLN A 824 -14.97 -16.06 16.18
N ASN A 825 -14.03 -16.87 15.70
CA ASN A 825 -12.60 -16.71 15.96
C ASN A 825 -11.76 -16.39 14.71
N SER A 826 -12.42 -16.04 13.60
CA SER A 826 -11.78 -15.43 12.44
C SER A 826 -12.24 -13.98 12.35
N ILE A 827 -11.29 -13.05 12.40
CA ILE A 827 -11.55 -11.61 12.50
C ILE A 827 -10.68 -10.89 11.48
N SER A 828 -11.31 -9.96 10.76
CA SER A 828 -10.62 -9.11 9.80
C SER A 828 -10.79 -7.65 10.21
N PHE A 829 -9.69 -6.92 10.31
CA PHE A 829 -9.68 -5.50 10.63
C PHE A 829 -9.46 -4.69 9.36
N SER A 830 -10.22 -3.63 9.17
CA SER A 830 -9.96 -2.60 8.17
C SER A 830 -9.57 -1.31 8.87
N TYR A 831 -8.58 -0.62 8.31
CA TYR A 831 -8.06 0.62 8.85
C TYR A 831 -7.61 1.55 7.72
N GLY A 832 -7.57 2.84 8.02
CA GLY A 832 -7.16 3.88 7.08
C GLY A 832 -6.64 5.11 7.82
N SER A 833 -6.13 6.07 7.06
CA SER A 833 -5.63 7.34 7.59
C SER A 833 -6.48 8.49 7.08
N ASP A 834 -6.59 9.55 7.88
CA ASP A 834 -7.17 10.83 7.51
C ASP A 834 -6.24 11.69 6.64
N ALA A 835 -5.01 11.23 6.42
CA ALA A 835 -4.03 11.93 5.59
C ALA A 835 -4.56 12.11 4.16
N ILE A 836 -4.72 13.38 3.80
CA ILE A 836 -5.21 13.83 2.50
C ILE A 836 -4.13 13.62 1.42
N PHE A 837 -2.87 13.77 1.79
CA PHE A 837 -1.70 13.64 0.93
C PHE A 837 -1.14 12.22 1.00
N ASN A 838 -0.60 11.71 -0.11
CA ASN A 838 0.09 10.41 -0.17
C ASN A 838 -0.70 9.19 0.34
N ARG A 839 -2.05 9.22 0.37
CA ARG A 839 -2.88 8.14 0.94
C ARG A 839 -2.55 6.72 0.44
N ASP A 840 -2.24 6.57 -0.84
CA ASP A 840 -1.92 5.27 -1.46
C ASP A 840 -0.44 4.87 -1.31
N LYS A 841 0.38 5.76 -0.75
CA LYS A 841 1.81 5.59 -0.46
C LYS A 841 2.10 5.60 1.05
N LEU A 842 1.06 5.60 1.90
CA LEU A 842 1.20 5.51 3.35
C LEU A 842 1.63 4.10 3.75
N ASN A 843 2.59 4.02 4.68
CA ASN A 843 3.03 2.76 5.24
C ASN A 843 2.22 2.45 6.50
N TYR A 844 1.66 1.25 6.57
CA TYR A 844 0.97 0.75 7.76
C TYR A 844 1.77 -0.35 8.43
N ARG A 845 1.71 -0.40 9.76
CA ARG A 845 2.13 -1.56 10.56
C ARG A 845 1.07 -1.87 11.59
N PHE A 846 0.98 -3.14 11.96
CA PHE A 846 0.00 -3.60 12.95
C PHE A 846 0.60 -4.68 13.85
N ILE A 847 -0.03 -4.89 15.00
CA ILE A 847 0.26 -5.99 15.92
C ILE A 847 -1.03 -6.41 16.63
N LEU A 848 -1.25 -7.71 16.78
CA LEU A 848 -2.30 -8.27 17.63
C LEU A 848 -1.69 -8.77 18.94
N ASP A 849 -1.75 -7.95 19.98
CA ASP A 849 -1.32 -8.34 21.32
C ASP A 849 -2.17 -9.53 21.78
N GLY A 850 -1.51 -10.65 22.07
CA GLY A 850 -2.13 -11.93 22.42
C GLY A 850 -1.87 -13.05 21.41
N GLU A 851 -1.50 -12.71 20.16
CA GLU A 851 -1.12 -13.68 19.12
C GLU A 851 0.29 -13.39 18.57
N ASP A 852 0.58 -12.14 18.19
CA ASP A 852 1.85 -11.76 17.56
C ASP A 852 2.99 -11.57 18.60
N GLU A 853 4.24 -11.62 18.14
CA GLU A 853 5.43 -11.36 18.96
C GLU A 853 6.01 -9.95 18.77
N ASP A 854 6.02 -9.46 17.54
CA ASP A 854 6.53 -8.14 17.15
C ASP A 854 5.61 -7.48 16.11
N TRP A 855 5.81 -6.18 15.86
CA TRP A 855 5.08 -5.44 14.82
C TRP A 855 5.30 -6.03 13.42
N SER A 856 4.27 -5.98 12.57
CA SER A 856 4.41 -6.32 11.15
C SER A 856 5.42 -5.40 10.45
N TYR A 857 6.03 -5.89 9.37
CA TYR A 857 6.77 -5.03 8.44
C TYR A 857 5.86 -3.92 7.89
N ALA A 858 6.44 -2.73 7.70
CA ALA A 858 5.77 -1.61 7.07
C ALA A 858 5.40 -1.97 5.62
N ALA A 859 4.12 -1.83 5.26
CA ALA A 859 3.66 -2.10 3.90
C ALA A 859 2.64 -1.04 3.45
N ASN A 860 2.70 -0.67 2.16
CA ASN A 860 1.80 0.30 1.55
C ASN A 860 0.40 -0.26 1.26
N ALA A 861 0.28 -1.56 1.00
CA ALA A 861 -0.91 -2.16 0.37
C ALA A 861 -1.92 -2.78 1.35
N THR A 862 -1.54 -3.10 2.58
CA THR A 862 -2.42 -3.82 3.52
C THR A 862 -3.24 -2.86 4.35
N LYS A 863 -4.40 -2.43 3.83
CA LYS A 863 -5.45 -1.70 4.58
C LYS A 863 -6.41 -2.63 5.33
N THR A 864 -6.23 -3.93 5.13
CA THR A 864 -6.96 -4.99 5.82
C THR A 864 -6.00 -6.04 6.34
N LYS A 865 -6.30 -6.54 7.54
CA LYS A 865 -5.57 -7.66 8.15
C LYS A 865 -6.54 -8.70 8.70
N ASN A 866 -6.34 -9.94 8.26
CA ASN A 866 -7.15 -11.08 8.67
C ASN A 866 -6.37 -11.95 9.66
N TYR A 867 -7.02 -12.35 10.74
CA TYR A 867 -6.57 -13.37 11.69
C TYR A 867 -7.55 -14.53 11.67
N TYR A 868 -7.03 -15.74 11.56
CA TYR A 868 -7.84 -16.95 11.47
C TYR A 868 -7.61 -17.85 12.67
N ASN A 869 -8.68 -18.47 13.16
CA ASN A 869 -8.64 -19.49 14.21
C ASN A 869 -7.97 -19.04 15.51
N LEU A 870 -8.27 -17.82 15.96
CA LEU A 870 -7.77 -17.29 17.23
C LEU A 870 -8.22 -18.17 18.40
N LYS A 871 -7.32 -18.34 19.38
CA LYS A 871 -7.59 -19.12 20.60
C LYS A 871 -8.47 -18.32 21.55
N PRO A 872 -9.13 -18.96 22.53
CA PRO A 872 -9.80 -18.22 23.60
C PRO A 872 -8.81 -17.39 24.42
N GLY A 873 -9.07 -16.09 24.54
CA GLY A 873 -8.13 -15.14 25.14
C GLY A 873 -8.63 -13.70 25.09
N ASP A 874 -7.83 -12.80 25.65
CA ASP A 874 -7.99 -11.36 25.56
C ASP A 874 -6.99 -10.84 24.53
N TYR A 875 -7.47 -10.00 23.60
CA TYR A 875 -6.69 -9.52 22.46
C TYR A 875 -6.82 -8.00 22.31
N THR A 876 -5.74 -7.35 21.88
CA THR A 876 -5.74 -5.94 21.51
C THR A 876 -5.06 -5.76 20.16
N PHE A 877 -5.84 -5.39 19.15
CA PHE A 877 -5.31 -5.03 17.84
C PHE A 877 -4.82 -3.58 17.88
N LYS A 878 -3.59 -3.34 17.42
CA LYS A 878 -2.99 -2.01 17.31
C LYS A 878 -2.53 -1.78 15.88
N VAL A 879 -2.77 -0.59 15.35
CA VAL A 879 -2.30 -0.19 14.02
C VAL A 879 -1.68 1.19 14.09
N ALA A 880 -0.59 1.41 13.37
CA ALA A 880 0.08 2.70 13.21
C ALA A 880 0.31 2.99 11.72
N VAL A 881 0.29 4.27 11.35
CA VAL A 881 0.59 4.74 10.00
C VAL A 881 1.79 5.68 10.01
N ARG A 882 2.52 5.75 8.91
CA ARG A 882 3.48 6.83 8.64
C ARG A 882 3.39 7.28 7.20
N GLY A 883 3.64 8.57 6.97
CA GLY A 883 3.85 9.11 5.63
C GLY A 883 5.23 8.75 5.07
N ALA A 884 5.52 9.19 3.85
CA ALA A 884 6.84 9.01 3.24
C ALA A 884 7.95 9.74 4.02
N ASN A 885 7.59 10.86 4.65
CA ASN A 885 8.53 11.82 5.24
C ASN A 885 8.31 12.01 6.76
N SER A 886 7.37 11.28 7.37
CA SER A 886 6.96 11.48 8.76
C SER A 886 7.22 10.26 9.66
N GLY A 887 7.26 10.49 10.97
CA GLY A 887 7.36 9.42 11.97
C GLY A 887 6.07 8.59 12.07
N TRP A 888 6.16 7.47 12.77
CA TRP A 888 4.99 6.64 13.09
C TRP A 888 3.98 7.42 13.94
N SER A 889 2.71 7.32 13.58
CA SER A 889 1.59 7.87 14.32
C SER A 889 1.45 7.22 15.70
N VAL A 890 0.69 7.90 16.59
CA VAL A 890 0.11 7.22 17.74
C VAL A 890 -0.78 6.08 17.22
N PRO A 891 -0.65 4.85 17.75
CA PRO A 891 -1.42 3.73 17.24
C PRO A 891 -2.88 3.80 17.69
N ASP A 892 -3.80 3.48 16.78
CA ASP A 892 -5.21 3.24 17.13
C ASP A 892 -5.38 1.79 17.60
N THR A 893 -6.29 1.58 18.56
CA THR A 893 -6.39 0.30 19.28
C THR A 893 -7.83 -0.18 19.42
N LEU A 894 -8.03 -1.49 19.25
CA LEU A 894 -9.30 -2.17 19.44
C LEU A 894 -9.12 -3.44 20.30
N SER A 895 -9.77 -3.48 21.46
CA SER A 895 -9.68 -4.60 22.40
C SER A 895 -10.93 -5.48 22.35
N PHE A 896 -10.74 -6.80 22.35
CA PHE A 896 -11.83 -7.78 22.31
C PHE A 896 -11.47 -9.08 23.04
N LYS A 897 -12.48 -9.85 23.44
CA LYS A 897 -12.33 -11.11 24.18
C LYS A 897 -13.00 -12.28 23.46
N ILE A 898 -12.28 -13.39 23.28
CA ILE A 898 -12.84 -14.66 22.78
C ILE A 898 -13.07 -15.60 23.96
N LYS A 899 -14.33 -15.98 24.21
CA LYS A 899 -14.69 -16.90 25.31
C LYS A 899 -14.29 -18.34 25.00
N PRO A 900 -13.83 -19.13 26.00
CA PRO A 900 -13.58 -20.54 25.81
C PRO A 900 -14.90 -21.31 25.61
N PRO A 901 -14.87 -22.43 24.86
CA PRO A 901 -16.01 -23.32 24.79
C PRO A 901 -16.32 -23.92 26.18
N TRP A 902 -17.58 -24.27 26.43
CA TRP A 902 -18.03 -24.71 27.75
C TRP A 902 -17.27 -25.93 28.28
N TRP A 903 -16.79 -26.83 27.41
CA TRP A 903 -16.02 -28.02 27.79
C TRP A 903 -14.56 -27.73 28.19
N GLN A 904 -14.05 -26.50 27.96
CA GLN A 904 -12.72 -26.05 28.42
C GLN A 904 -12.81 -25.16 29.67
N THR A 905 -13.96 -25.10 30.33
CA THR A 905 -14.14 -24.34 31.57
C THR A 905 -13.74 -25.15 32.79
N TRP A 906 -13.35 -24.45 33.87
CA TRP A 906 -12.92 -25.10 35.13
C TRP A 906 -13.99 -26.02 35.73
N TRP A 907 -15.26 -25.64 35.64
CA TRP A 907 -16.37 -26.45 36.17
C TRP A 907 -16.65 -27.68 35.30
N ALA A 908 -16.38 -27.62 33.98
CA ALA A 908 -16.48 -28.78 33.11
C ALA A 908 -15.39 -29.81 33.44
N TYR A 909 -14.16 -29.37 33.71
CA TYR A 909 -13.10 -30.27 34.20
C TYR A 909 -13.47 -30.91 35.54
N LEU A 910 -14.11 -30.16 36.44
CA LEU A 910 -14.63 -30.70 37.71
C LEU A 910 -15.72 -31.75 37.46
N LEU A 911 -16.66 -31.49 36.55
CA LEU A 911 -17.70 -32.43 36.15
C LEU A 911 -17.12 -33.71 35.52
N PHE A 912 -16.16 -33.58 34.60
CA PHE A 912 -15.44 -34.71 34.01
C PHE A 912 -14.71 -35.54 35.08
N GLY A 913 -14.08 -34.87 36.05
CA GLY A 913 -13.47 -35.52 37.21
C GLY A 913 -14.47 -36.30 38.05
N LEU A 914 -15.66 -35.73 38.32
CA LEU A 914 -16.74 -36.39 39.07
C LEU A 914 -17.35 -37.58 38.31
N ILE A 915 -17.52 -37.46 36.99
CA ILE A 915 -17.99 -38.55 36.13
C ILE A 915 -16.95 -39.67 36.12
N ALA A 916 -15.67 -39.35 35.92
CA ALA A 916 -14.58 -40.33 35.96
C ALA A 916 -14.49 -41.02 37.33
N ALA A 917 -14.63 -40.28 38.44
CA ALA A 917 -14.67 -40.84 39.79
C ALA A 917 -15.91 -41.71 40.02
N SER A 918 -17.07 -41.35 39.46
CA SER A 918 -18.29 -42.16 39.54
C SER A 918 -18.19 -43.44 38.71
N ILE A 919 -17.62 -43.37 37.51
CA ILE A 919 -17.33 -44.54 36.67
C ILE A 919 -16.31 -45.45 37.38
N LEU A 920 -15.25 -44.88 37.94
CA LEU A 920 -14.24 -45.62 38.71
C LEU A 920 -14.86 -46.28 39.94
N ARG A 921 -15.74 -45.57 40.67
CA ARG A 921 -16.47 -46.12 41.82
C ARG A 921 -17.43 -47.22 41.39
N ALA A 922 -18.18 -47.03 40.30
CA ALA A 922 -19.06 -48.04 39.73
C ALA A 922 -18.28 -49.29 39.31
N TYR A 923 -17.11 -49.10 38.70
CA TYR A 923 -16.18 -50.17 38.35
C TYR A 923 -15.66 -50.92 39.59
N ILE A 924 -15.24 -50.22 40.65
CA ILE A 924 -14.78 -50.81 41.91
C ILE A 924 -15.91 -51.63 42.57
N VAL A 925 -17.12 -51.09 42.65
CA VAL A 925 -18.28 -51.77 43.25
C VAL A 925 -18.72 -52.96 42.40
N PHE A 926 -18.70 -52.84 41.07
CA PHE A 926 -18.95 -53.96 40.16
C PHE A 926 -17.92 -55.07 40.34
N ARG A 927 -16.63 -54.72 40.46
CA ARG A 927 -15.53 -55.67 40.70
C ARG A 927 -15.66 -56.37 42.05
N ALA A 928 -16.04 -55.65 43.10
CA ALA A 928 -16.26 -56.22 44.43
C ALA A 928 -17.45 -57.21 44.45
N ARG A 929 -18.56 -56.89 43.76
CA ARG A 929 -19.72 -57.78 43.61
C ARG A 929 -19.41 -59.02 42.75
N LYS A 930 -18.51 -58.90 41.78
CA LYS A 930 -18.02 -60.02 40.98
C LYS A 930 -17.15 -60.98 41.82
N LEU A 931 -16.26 -60.46 42.67
CA LEU A 931 -15.38 -61.25 43.55
C LEU A 931 -16.13 -62.10 44.58
N THR A 932 -17.20 -61.58 45.20
CA THR A 932 -17.98 -62.32 46.20
C THR A 932 -18.83 -63.43 45.58
N LYS A 933 -19.26 -63.26 44.32
CA LYS A 933 -19.94 -64.30 43.54
C LYS A 933 -18.97 -65.39 43.08
N GLU A 934 -17.70 -65.05 42.85
CA GLU A 934 -16.64 -65.98 42.44
C GLU A 934 -16.12 -66.85 43.59
N ASN A 935 -16.01 -66.34 44.83
CA ASN A 935 -15.56 -67.12 45.99
C ASN A 935 -16.54 -68.24 46.40
N ARG A 936 -17.86 -68.02 46.33
CA ARG A 936 -18.87 -69.06 46.63
C ARG A 936 -18.93 -70.18 45.60
N ILE A 937 -18.41 -69.92 44.40
CA ILE A 937 -18.33 -70.90 43.30
C ILE A 937 -16.94 -71.56 43.27
N LEU A 938 -15.97 -71.09 44.09
CA LEU A 938 -14.59 -71.58 44.11
C LEU A 938 -14.40 -72.86 44.96
N GLU A 939 -15.24 -73.11 45.96
CA GLU A 939 -15.17 -74.32 46.80
C GLU A 939 -15.72 -75.57 46.06
N GLU A 940 -16.79 -75.42 45.27
CA GLU A 940 -17.33 -76.51 44.44
C GLU A 940 -16.49 -76.80 43.18
N ARG A 941 -15.56 -75.91 42.83
CA ARG A 941 -14.78 -75.99 41.58
C ARG A 941 -13.34 -76.50 41.79
N VAL A 942 -12.92 -76.81 43.02
CA VAL A 942 -11.63 -77.48 43.32
C VAL A 942 -11.58 -78.89 42.73
N SER A 943 -12.72 -79.59 42.58
CA SER A 943 -12.77 -80.89 41.88
C SER A 943 -12.79 -80.76 40.34
N HIS A 944 -13.20 -79.60 39.82
CA HIS A 944 -13.29 -79.34 38.37
C HIS A 944 -12.06 -78.60 37.82
N ARG A 945 -11.08 -78.28 38.68
CA ARG A 945 -9.79 -77.64 38.30
C ARG A 945 -8.86 -78.52 37.47
N THR A 946 -9.20 -79.78 37.20
CA THR A 946 -8.52 -80.60 36.19
C THR A 946 -8.84 -80.13 34.75
N ILE A 947 -9.90 -79.35 34.54
CA ILE A 947 -10.37 -78.94 33.20
C ILE A 947 -9.89 -77.52 32.81
N GLN A 948 -9.35 -76.73 33.74
CA GLN A 948 -8.97 -75.32 33.55
C GLN A 948 -7.58 -75.08 32.93
N LEU A 949 -6.89 -76.12 32.44
CA LEU A 949 -5.73 -75.96 31.54
C LEU A 949 -6.16 -75.40 30.16
N LYS A 950 -7.43 -75.58 29.78
CA LYS A 950 -7.99 -75.17 28.48
C LYS A 950 -8.19 -73.65 28.34
N THR A 951 -8.35 -72.93 29.45
CA THR A 951 -8.73 -71.50 29.42
C THR A 951 -7.53 -70.55 29.33
N LYS A 952 -6.32 -71.03 29.64
CA LYS A 952 -5.06 -70.27 29.47
C LYS A 952 -4.67 -70.04 28.00
N ILE A 953 -5.23 -70.82 27.07
CA ILE A 953 -4.98 -70.70 25.62
C ILE A 953 -5.78 -69.53 24.99
N ASP A 954 -6.93 -69.15 25.55
CA ASP A 954 -7.78 -68.10 24.97
C ASP A 954 -7.35 -66.67 25.36
N GLU A 955 -6.70 -66.48 26.51
CA GLU A 955 -6.16 -65.16 26.93
C GLU A 955 -4.91 -64.75 26.13
N LEU A 956 -4.11 -65.70 25.65
CA LEU A 956 -2.96 -65.43 24.78
C LEU A 956 -3.41 -64.93 23.39
N LYS A 957 -4.51 -65.47 22.85
CA LYS A 957 -5.10 -65.01 21.57
C LYS A 957 -5.66 -63.59 21.63
N SER A 958 -6.22 -63.17 22.78
CA SER A 958 -6.80 -61.83 22.92
C SER A 958 -5.75 -60.71 22.96
N THR A 959 -4.61 -60.97 23.60
CA THR A 959 -3.52 -59.99 23.73
C THR A 959 -2.75 -59.81 22.42
N GLN A 960 -2.55 -60.90 21.67
CA GLN A 960 -1.97 -60.87 20.33
C GLN A 960 -2.82 -60.06 19.34
N SER A 961 -4.15 -60.14 19.45
CA SER A 961 -5.08 -59.40 18.58
C SER A 961 -5.03 -57.87 18.81
N LYS A 962 -4.75 -57.41 20.04
CA LYS A 962 -4.60 -55.98 20.36
C LYS A 962 -3.26 -55.40 19.91
N LEU A 963 -2.19 -56.19 19.94
CA LEU A 963 -0.87 -55.81 19.40
C LEU A 963 -0.93 -55.66 17.87
N ILE A 964 -1.60 -56.58 17.19
CA ILE A 964 -1.85 -56.50 15.73
C ILE A 964 -2.68 -55.25 15.36
N GLN A 965 -3.65 -54.85 16.20
CA GLN A 965 -4.46 -53.66 15.94
C GLN A 965 -3.68 -52.34 16.14
N SER A 966 -2.74 -52.31 17.09
CA SER A 966 -1.82 -51.19 17.29
C SER A 966 -0.81 -51.05 16.14
N GLU A 967 -0.33 -52.18 15.61
CA GLU A 967 0.58 -52.21 14.45
C GLU A 967 -0.15 -51.76 13.17
N LYS A 968 -1.41 -52.16 12.98
CA LYS A 968 -2.29 -51.65 11.90
C LYS A 968 -2.58 -50.15 12.01
N MET A 969 -2.77 -49.63 13.22
CA MET A 969 -3.00 -48.20 13.47
C MET A 969 -1.73 -47.36 13.22
N ALA A 970 -0.55 -47.89 13.59
CA ALA A 970 0.73 -47.25 13.29
C ALA A 970 1.02 -47.21 11.78
N SER A 971 0.76 -48.31 11.07
CA SER A 971 0.86 -48.37 9.60
C SER A 971 -0.08 -47.39 8.89
N LEU A 972 -1.32 -47.22 9.36
CA LEU A 972 -2.29 -46.26 8.81
C LEU A 972 -1.82 -44.79 8.93
N GLY A 973 -1.03 -44.48 9.97
CA GLY A 973 -0.43 -43.16 10.19
C GLY A 973 0.65 -42.80 9.17
N GLU A 974 1.58 -43.72 8.87
CA GLU A 974 2.58 -43.54 7.80
C GLU A 974 1.91 -43.38 6.42
N LEU A 975 0.86 -44.17 6.18
CA LEU A 975 0.07 -44.19 4.95
C LEU A 975 -0.60 -42.84 4.66
N THR A 976 -1.17 -42.22 5.69
CA THR A 976 -1.89 -40.95 5.57
C THR A 976 -0.94 -39.78 5.25
N ALA A 977 0.26 -39.79 5.86
CA ALA A 977 1.27 -38.76 5.62
C ALA A 977 1.91 -38.87 4.21
N GLY A 978 2.20 -40.08 3.75
CA GLY A 978 2.70 -40.32 2.39
C GLY A 978 1.68 -39.93 1.31
N ILE A 979 0.40 -40.25 1.52
CA ILE A 979 -0.69 -39.88 0.59
C ILE A 979 -0.86 -38.37 0.48
N ALA A 980 -0.88 -37.66 1.61
CA ALA A 980 -1.02 -36.19 1.59
C ALA A 980 0.11 -35.56 0.75
N HIS A 981 1.34 -36.04 0.96
CA HIS A 981 2.50 -35.56 0.22
C HIS A 981 2.45 -35.91 -1.28
N GLU A 982 1.92 -37.08 -1.66
CA GLU A 982 1.80 -37.45 -3.07
C GLU A 982 0.63 -36.78 -3.81
N ILE A 983 -0.42 -36.36 -3.10
CA ILE A 983 -1.53 -35.56 -3.67
C ILE A 983 -1.15 -34.08 -3.80
N GLN A 984 -0.40 -33.55 -2.83
CA GLN A 984 0.01 -32.14 -2.84
C GLN A 984 0.92 -31.82 -4.03
N ASN A 985 1.79 -32.77 -4.41
CA ASN A 985 2.72 -32.60 -5.53
C ASN A 985 2.01 -32.28 -6.87
N PRO A 986 1.07 -33.09 -7.40
CA PRO A 986 0.35 -32.74 -8.63
C PRO A 986 -0.54 -31.51 -8.50
N LEU A 987 -1.13 -31.23 -7.32
CA LEU A 987 -1.92 -30.02 -7.10
C LEU A 987 -1.08 -28.74 -7.19
N ASN A 988 0.14 -28.74 -6.66
CA ASN A 988 1.06 -27.61 -6.80
C ASN A 988 1.41 -27.35 -8.27
N PHE A 989 1.62 -28.39 -9.07
CA PHE A 989 1.85 -28.21 -10.51
C PHE A 989 0.62 -27.65 -11.23
N VAL A 990 -0.59 -28.11 -10.88
CA VAL A 990 -1.84 -27.54 -11.42
C VAL A 990 -1.93 -26.05 -11.10
N ASN A 991 -1.73 -25.66 -9.83
CA ASN A 991 -1.82 -24.25 -9.43
C ASN A 991 -0.74 -23.39 -10.12
N ASN A 992 0.52 -23.83 -10.13
CA ASN A 992 1.62 -23.05 -10.72
C ASN A 992 1.42 -22.83 -12.22
N PHE A 993 1.04 -23.86 -12.99
CA PHE A 993 0.81 -23.69 -14.43
C PHE A 993 -0.45 -22.85 -14.72
N SER A 994 -1.47 -22.89 -13.85
CA SER A 994 -2.64 -22.02 -13.97
C SER A 994 -2.32 -20.55 -13.66
N GLU A 995 -1.45 -20.27 -12.69
CA GLU A 995 -1.00 -18.92 -12.36
C GLU A 995 -0.13 -18.33 -13.48
N VAL A 996 0.82 -19.11 -14.00
CA VAL A 996 1.64 -18.71 -15.17
C VAL A 996 0.78 -18.48 -16.41
N ASN A 997 -0.27 -19.30 -16.65
CA ASN A 997 -1.19 -19.06 -17.76
C ASN A 997 -1.93 -17.72 -17.64
N LYS A 998 -2.20 -17.24 -16.41
CA LYS A 998 -2.82 -15.93 -16.22
C LYS A 998 -1.88 -14.81 -16.64
N GLU A 999 -0.61 -14.86 -16.21
CA GLU A 999 0.41 -13.88 -16.60
C GLU A 999 0.65 -13.88 -18.11
N LEU A 1000 0.75 -15.06 -18.74
CA LEU A 1000 0.92 -15.18 -20.20
C LEU A 1000 -0.30 -14.69 -20.99
N LEU A 1001 -1.51 -14.76 -20.42
CA LEU A 1001 -2.71 -14.22 -21.07
C LEU A 1001 -2.77 -12.68 -20.98
N ASP A 1002 -2.32 -12.10 -19.87
CA ASP A 1002 -2.19 -10.65 -19.71
C ASP A 1002 -1.12 -10.10 -20.68
N GLU A 1003 0.03 -10.76 -20.80
CA GLU A 1003 1.10 -10.43 -21.76
C GLU A 1003 0.66 -10.61 -23.22
N LEU A 1004 -0.18 -11.62 -23.48
CA LEU A 1004 -0.78 -11.82 -24.80
C LEU A 1004 -1.75 -10.70 -25.18
N GLU A 1005 -2.51 -10.14 -24.24
CA GLU A 1005 -3.40 -8.99 -24.47
C GLU A 1005 -2.59 -7.71 -24.78
N GLU A 1006 -1.50 -7.49 -24.06
CA GLU A 1006 -0.57 -6.37 -24.30
C GLU A 1006 0.10 -6.45 -25.69
N GLU A 1007 0.58 -7.62 -26.10
CA GLU A 1007 1.22 -7.79 -27.41
C GLU A 1007 0.23 -7.75 -28.59
N ILE A 1008 -1.06 -8.02 -28.35
CA ILE A 1008 -2.14 -7.78 -29.32
C ILE A 1008 -2.28 -6.28 -29.58
N ASP A 1009 -2.32 -5.46 -28.52
CA ASP A 1009 -2.43 -4.01 -28.63
C ASP A 1009 -1.20 -3.38 -29.29
N ASN A 1010 -0.01 -3.97 -29.06
CA ASN A 1010 1.24 -3.59 -29.72
C ASN A 1010 1.34 -4.06 -31.18
N GLY A 1011 0.44 -4.91 -31.65
CA GLY A 1011 0.39 -5.42 -33.03
C GLY A 1011 1.42 -6.52 -33.36
N ASN A 1012 2.06 -7.12 -32.35
CA ASN A 1012 3.11 -8.14 -32.48
C ASN A 1012 2.52 -9.56 -32.54
N TYR A 1013 1.79 -9.87 -33.61
CA TYR A 1013 1.05 -11.14 -33.74
C TYR A 1013 1.89 -12.41 -33.79
N ASP A 1014 3.21 -12.32 -34.02
CA ASP A 1014 4.10 -13.47 -33.96
C ASP A 1014 4.41 -13.88 -32.51
N GLU A 1015 4.56 -12.91 -31.60
CA GLU A 1015 4.74 -13.14 -30.17
C GLU A 1015 3.44 -13.65 -29.53
N VAL A 1016 2.31 -13.06 -29.91
CA VAL A 1016 0.97 -13.54 -29.52
C VAL A 1016 0.77 -15.02 -29.85
N LYS A 1017 1.26 -15.50 -31.01
CA LYS A 1017 1.19 -16.92 -31.37
C LYS A 1017 2.14 -17.79 -30.56
N ALA A 1018 3.30 -17.27 -30.17
CA ALA A 1018 4.24 -17.98 -29.30
C ALA A 1018 3.64 -18.15 -27.89
N LEU A 1019 3.15 -17.06 -27.30
CA LEU A 1019 2.48 -17.04 -26.00
C LEU A 1019 1.22 -17.94 -25.99
N ALA A 1020 0.39 -17.89 -27.04
CA ALA A 1020 -0.77 -18.78 -27.15
C ALA A 1020 -0.40 -20.28 -27.18
N LYS A 1021 0.75 -20.60 -27.78
CA LYS A 1021 1.27 -21.97 -27.83
C LYS A 1021 1.79 -22.42 -26.47
N ASP A 1022 2.41 -21.51 -25.71
CA ASP A 1022 2.91 -21.78 -24.37
C ASP A 1022 1.75 -21.97 -23.37
N VAL A 1023 0.69 -21.16 -23.48
CA VAL A 1023 -0.57 -21.36 -22.75
C VAL A 1023 -1.16 -22.74 -23.04
N SER A 1024 -1.22 -23.14 -24.32
CA SER A 1024 -1.70 -24.46 -24.71
C SER A 1024 -0.84 -25.59 -24.14
N ALA A 1025 0.49 -25.43 -24.11
CA ALA A 1025 1.39 -26.44 -23.56
C ALA A 1025 1.25 -26.57 -22.03
N ASN A 1026 0.97 -25.48 -21.34
CA ASN A 1026 0.70 -25.48 -19.91
C ASN A 1026 -0.65 -26.14 -19.59
N GLU A 1027 -1.69 -25.91 -20.39
CA GLU A 1027 -2.99 -26.59 -20.25
C GLU A 1027 -2.85 -28.12 -20.35
N ASP A 1028 -2.02 -28.63 -21.27
CA ASP A 1028 -1.75 -30.06 -21.37
C ASP A 1028 -1.09 -30.62 -20.09
N LYS A 1029 -0.18 -29.85 -19.47
CA LYS A 1029 0.44 -30.23 -18.18
C LYS A 1029 -0.57 -30.21 -17.04
N ILE A 1030 -1.44 -29.21 -16.98
CA ILE A 1030 -2.50 -29.12 -15.97
C ILE A 1030 -3.41 -30.35 -16.06
N ILE A 1031 -3.86 -30.70 -17.27
CA ILE A 1031 -4.71 -31.88 -17.50
C ILE A 1031 -3.98 -33.17 -17.08
N PHE A 1032 -2.68 -33.30 -17.39
CA PHE A 1032 -1.88 -34.46 -17.01
C PHE A 1032 -1.79 -34.61 -15.48
N HIS A 1033 -1.42 -33.55 -14.76
CA HIS A 1033 -1.26 -33.58 -13.31
C HIS A 1033 -2.62 -33.71 -12.58
N GLY A 1034 -3.69 -33.11 -13.11
CA GLY A 1034 -5.05 -33.29 -12.61
C GLY A 1034 -5.53 -34.75 -12.70
N LYS A 1035 -5.29 -35.41 -13.84
CA LYS A 1035 -5.60 -36.85 -14.00
C LYS A 1035 -4.77 -37.73 -13.07
N ARG A 1036 -3.52 -37.37 -12.78
CA ARG A 1036 -2.67 -38.07 -11.82
C ARG A 1036 -3.22 -37.99 -10.40
N ALA A 1037 -3.65 -36.81 -9.96
CA ALA A 1037 -4.27 -36.63 -8.65
C ALA A 1037 -5.57 -37.48 -8.52
N ASP A 1038 -6.44 -37.47 -9.53
CA ASP A 1038 -7.64 -38.31 -9.58
C ASP A 1038 -7.32 -39.82 -9.48
N GLY A 1039 -6.26 -40.27 -10.16
CA GLY A 1039 -5.79 -41.65 -10.08
C GLY A 1039 -5.36 -42.08 -8.67
N ILE A 1040 -4.65 -41.20 -7.94
CA ILE A 1040 -4.21 -41.44 -6.56
C ILE A 1040 -5.42 -41.55 -5.62
N VAL A 1041 -6.38 -40.63 -5.73
CA VAL A 1041 -7.59 -40.61 -4.90
C VAL A 1041 -8.45 -41.86 -5.14
N LYS A 1042 -8.63 -42.27 -6.40
CA LYS A 1042 -9.35 -43.51 -6.73
C LYS A 1042 -8.64 -44.75 -6.18
N GLY A 1043 -7.31 -44.80 -6.26
CA GLY A 1043 -6.51 -45.88 -5.67
C GLY A 1043 -6.68 -45.99 -4.15
N MET A 1044 -6.72 -44.85 -3.45
CA MET A 1044 -6.96 -44.78 -2.01
C MET A 1044 -8.36 -45.26 -1.62
N LEU A 1045 -9.41 -44.78 -2.31
CA LEU A 1045 -10.80 -45.18 -2.05
C LEU A 1045 -11.03 -46.68 -2.25
N GLN A 1046 -10.29 -47.31 -3.16
CA GLN A 1046 -10.35 -48.76 -3.38
C GLN A 1046 -9.74 -49.60 -2.25
N HIS A 1047 -8.83 -49.03 -1.45
CA HIS A 1047 -8.21 -49.70 -0.30
C HIS A 1047 -8.99 -49.47 1.01
N SER A 1048 -9.72 -48.35 1.11
CA SER A 1048 -10.54 -48.02 2.28
C SER A 1048 -11.92 -48.70 2.30
N ARG A 1049 -12.40 -49.22 1.18
CA ARG A 1049 -13.71 -49.91 1.12
C ARG A 1049 -13.57 -51.35 1.61
N SER A 1050 -14.14 -51.64 2.78
CA SER A 1050 -14.42 -53.02 3.20
C SER A 1050 -15.40 -53.64 2.20
N SER A 1051 -15.03 -54.77 1.58
CA SER A 1051 -15.89 -55.41 0.58
C SER A 1051 -17.18 -55.89 1.23
N THR A 1052 -18.32 -55.39 0.74
CA THR A 1052 -19.67 -55.78 1.19
C THR A 1052 -20.23 -56.95 0.36
N GLY A 1053 -19.37 -57.65 -0.39
CA GLY A 1053 -19.77 -58.71 -1.30
C GLY A 1053 -20.27 -59.93 -0.55
N GLN A 1054 -21.44 -60.45 -0.94
CA GLN A 1054 -21.89 -61.77 -0.49
C GLN A 1054 -21.12 -62.84 -1.27
N LYS A 1055 -20.73 -63.91 -0.59
CA LYS A 1055 -20.12 -65.07 -1.25
C LYS A 1055 -21.18 -65.78 -2.09
N GLU A 1056 -20.82 -66.13 -3.31
CA GLU A 1056 -21.66 -66.87 -4.24
C GLU A 1056 -20.88 -68.05 -4.82
N MET A 1057 -21.59 -69.06 -5.32
CA MET A 1057 -20.97 -70.24 -5.93
C MET A 1057 -20.46 -69.89 -7.34
N THR A 1058 -19.17 -69.58 -7.45
CA THR A 1058 -18.50 -69.15 -8.69
C THR A 1058 -17.59 -70.23 -9.23
N ASP A 1059 -17.58 -70.39 -10.55
CA ASP A 1059 -16.63 -71.27 -11.26
C ASP A 1059 -15.27 -70.56 -11.40
N ILE A 1060 -14.24 -71.08 -10.73
CA ILE A 1060 -12.94 -70.43 -10.65
C ILE A 1060 -12.12 -70.58 -11.93
N ASN A 1061 -12.33 -71.65 -12.70
CA ASN A 1061 -11.63 -71.88 -13.96
C ASN A 1061 -12.12 -70.88 -15.00
N THR A 1062 -13.45 -70.71 -15.09
CA THR A 1062 -14.09 -69.73 -15.97
C THR A 1062 -13.65 -68.31 -15.61
N LEU A 1063 -13.66 -67.97 -14.32
CA LEU A 1063 -13.23 -66.66 -13.83
C LEU A 1063 -11.76 -66.37 -14.18
N SER A 1064 -10.88 -67.36 -13.97
CA SER A 1064 -9.44 -67.21 -14.23
C SER A 1064 -9.13 -67.03 -15.72
N ASP A 1065 -9.80 -67.79 -16.59
CA ASP A 1065 -9.65 -67.65 -18.05
C ASP A 1065 -10.18 -66.30 -18.55
N GLU A 1066 -11.35 -65.86 -18.05
CA GLU A 1066 -11.94 -64.57 -18.42
C GLU A 1066 -11.00 -63.42 -18.09
N TYR A 1067 -10.45 -63.38 -16.86
CA TYR A 1067 -9.51 -62.34 -16.47
C TYR A 1067 -8.15 -62.44 -17.17
N LEU A 1068 -7.68 -63.66 -17.50
CA LEU A 1068 -6.46 -63.83 -18.30
C LEU A 1068 -6.62 -63.21 -19.69
N ARG A 1069 -7.73 -63.53 -20.37
CA ARG A 1069 -8.05 -62.97 -21.69
C ARG A 1069 -8.27 -61.46 -21.61
N LEU A 1070 -9.00 -60.98 -20.61
CA LEU A 1070 -9.25 -59.56 -20.40
C LEU A 1070 -7.94 -58.78 -20.23
N ALA A 1071 -7.03 -59.28 -19.37
CA ALA A 1071 -5.72 -58.67 -19.16
C ALA A 1071 -4.87 -58.65 -20.44
N TYR A 1072 -4.87 -59.75 -21.20
CA TYR A 1072 -4.15 -59.84 -22.46
C TYR A 1072 -4.69 -58.89 -23.53
N HIS A 1073 -6.02 -58.82 -23.69
CA HIS A 1073 -6.67 -57.86 -24.59
C HIS A 1073 -6.40 -56.41 -24.16
N GLY A 1074 -6.43 -56.14 -22.85
CA GLY A 1074 -6.10 -54.83 -22.30
C GLY A 1074 -4.68 -54.38 -22.64
N LEU A 1075 -3.70 -55.28 -22.58
CA LEU A 1075 -2.32 -54.97 -22.99
C LEU A 1075 -2.20 -54.78 -24.51
N ARG A 1076 -2.82 -55.65 -25.32
CA ARG A 1076 -2.76 -55.54 -26.80
C ARG A 1076 -3.48 -54.32 -27.36
N ALA A 1077 -4.50 -53.81 -26.66
CA ALA A 1077 -5.14 -52.56 -27.03
C ALA A 1077 -4.17 -51.36 -26.93
N LYS A 1078 -3.24 -51.40 -25.96
CA LYS A 1078 -2.19 -50.39 -25.79
C LYS A 1078 -0.98 -50.63 -26.68
N ASP A 1079 -0.62 -51.88 -26.91
CA ASP A 1079 0.52 -52.27 -27.76
C ASP A 1079 0.16 -53.45 -28.66
N LYS A 1080 -0.22 -53.13 -29.91
CA LYS A 1080 -0.66 -54.12 -30.89
C LYS A 1080 0.46 -55.09 -31.30
N SER A 1081 1.73 -54.74 -31.08
CA SER A 1081 2.91 -55.52 -31.49
C SER A 1081 3.30 -56.61 -30.48
N PHE A 1082 2.82 -56.49 -29.24
CA PHE A 1082 3.10 -57.45 -28.20
C PHE A 1082 2.23 -58.71 -28.34
N ASN A 1083 2.88 -59.86 -28.47
CA ASN A 1083 2.26 -61.18 -28.42
C ASN A 1083 2.96 -62.02 -27.35
N ALA A 1084 2.15 -62.70 -26.55
CA ALA A 1084 2.59 -63.65 -25.52
C ALA A 1084 1.84 -64.97 -25.69
N THR A 1085 2.51 -66.08 -25.39
CA THR A 1085 1.87 -67.40 -25.32
C THR A 1085 1.09 -67.50 -24.02
N LEU A 1086 -0.19 -67.84 -24.12
CA LEU A 1086 -1.07 -68.05 -22.96
C LEU A 1086 -1.25 -69.55 -22.79
N ASN A 1087 -0.77 -70.08 -21.67
CA ASN A 1087 -0.96 -71.48 -21.32
C ASN A 1087 -1.97 -71.58 -20.18
N THR A 1088 -3.01 -72.38 -20.38
CA THR A 1088 -4.04 -72.62 -19.36
C THR A 1088 -4.12 -74.11 -19.08
N ASP A 1089 -4.05 -74.48 -17.80
CA ASP A 1089 -4.19 -75.87 -17.36
C ASP A 1089 -5.16 -75.92 -16.17
N PHE A 1090 -6.42 -76.19 -16.46
CA PHE A 1090 -7.50 -76.09 -15.49
C PHE A 1090 -8.03 -77.47 -15.10
N ASP A 1091 -8.13 -77.72 -13.80
CA ASP A 1091 -8.71 -78.94 -13.26
C ASP A 1091 -10.25 -78.84 -13.21
N ASP A 1092 -10.93 -79.55 -14.10
CA ASP A 1092 -12.39 -79.57 -14.22
C ASP A 1092 -13.10 -80.20 -12.99
N SER A 1093 -12.37 -80.90 -12.10
CA SER A 1093 -12.93 -81.55 -10.90
C SER A 1093 -13.19 -80.61 -9.72
N ILE A 1094 -12.77 -79.34 -9.82
CA ILE A 1094 -12.88 -78.33 -8.76
C ILE A 1094 -14.36 -77.98 -8.46
N GLY A 1095 -15.19 -77.80 -9.50
CA GLY A 1095 -16.56 -77.32 -9.36
C GLY A 1095 -16.66 -75.84 -9.00
N LYS A 1096 -17.80 -75.42 -8.44
CA LYS A 1096 -18.03 -74.03 -8.01
C LYS A 1096 -17.61 -73.81 -6.56
N LEU A 1097 -16.94 -72.70 -6.29
CA LEU A 1097 -16.46 -72.30 -4.96
C LEU A 1097 -17.29 -71.15 -4.41
N ASN A 1098 -17.51 -71.15 -3.09
CA ASN A 1098 -18.26 -70.08 -2.41
C ASN A 1098 -17.35 -68.87 -2.11
N ILE A 1099 -17.18 -67.98 -3.09
CA ILE A 1099 -16.26 -66.83 -3.03
C ILE A 1099 -16.97 -65.54 -3.42
N VAL A 1100 -16.36 -64.38 -3.11
CA VAL A 1100 -16.80 -63.11 -3.68
C VAL A 1100 -16.13 -62.96 -5.04
N ALA A 1101 -16.86 -63.26 -6.11
CA ALA A 1101 -16.33 -63.30 -7.49
C ALA A 1101 -15.58 -62.01 -7.88
N GLN A 1102 -16.12 -60.85 -7.50
CA GLN A 1102 -15.50 -59.55 -7.81
C GLN A 1102 -14.15 -59.35 -7.10
N ASP A 1103 -14.06 -59.70 -5.83
CA ASP A 1103 -12.83 -59.56 -5.05
C ASP A 1103 -11.75 -60.51 -5.58
N MET A 1104 -12.11 -61.77 -5.82
CA MET A 1104 -11.18 -62.74 -6.39
C MET A 1104 -10.77 -62.41 -7.82
N GLY A 1105 -11.68 -61.87 -8.63
CA GLY A 1105 -11.37 -61.34 -9.95
C GLY A 1105 -10.32 -60.23 -9.91
N ARG A 1106 -10.41 -59.33 -8.93
CA ARG A 1106 -9.39 -58.27 -8.72
C ARG A 1106 -8.02 -58.84 -8.37
N VAL A 1107 -7.96 -59.87 -7.52
CA VAL A 1107 -6.71 -60.56 -7.18
C VAL A 1107 -6.08 -61.17 -8.43
N ILE A 1108 -6.85 -61.97 -9.16
CA ILE A 1108 -6.37 -62.68 -10.35
C ILE A 1108 -5.91 -61.69 -11.42
N LEU A 1109 -6.72 -60.65 -11.70
CA LEU A 1109 -6.37 -59.60 -12.66
C LEU A 1109 -5.08 -58.86 -12.28
N ASN A 1110 -4.88 -58.54 -11.00
CA ASN A 1110 -3.67 -57.88 -10.52
C ASN A 1110 -2.41 -58.75 -10.70
N LEU A 1111 -2.50 -60.05 -10.41
CA LEU A 1111 -1.37 -60.97 -10.60
C LEU A 1111 -1.04 -61.14 -12.07
N ILE A 1112 -2.05 -61.33 -12.92
CA ILE A 1112 -1.87 -61.53 -14.37
C ILE A 1112 -1.32 -60.26 -15.04
N THR A 1113 -1.81 -59.08 -14.68
CA THR A 1113 -1.29 -57.82 -15.25
C THR A 1113 0.15 -57.55 -14.84
N ASN A 1114 0.55 -57.93 -13.61
CA ASN A 1114 1.95 -57.89 -13.19
C ASN A 1114 2.81 -58.90 -13.97
N ALA A 1115 2.32 -60.13 -14.17
CA ALA A 1115 2.98 -61.14 -15.01
C ALA A 1115 3.21 -60.62 -16.43
N PHE A 1116 2.19 -60.03 -17.07
CA PHE A 1116 2.31 -59.45 -18.40
C PHE A 1116 3.31 -58.29 -18.49
N TYR A 1117 3.37 -57.43 -17.46
CA TYR A 1117 4.34 -56.33 -17.41
C TYR A 1117 5.78 -56.85 -17.41
N VAL A 1118 6.10 -57.84 -16.57
CA VAL A 1118 7.48 -58.35 -16.46
C VAL A 1118 7.93 -59.14 -17.68
N VAL A 1119 7.03 -59.91 -18.32
CA VAL A 1119 7.39 -60.62 -19.56
C VAL A 1119 7.53 -59.67 -20.75
N LYS A 1120 6.78 -58.56 -20.77
CA LYS A 1120 6.96 -57.50 -21.77
C LYS A 1120 8.33 -56.84 -21.62
N LYS A 1121 8.68 -56.42 -20.40
CA LYS A 1121 9.97 -55.79 -20.12
C LYS A 1121 11.15 -56.69 -20.50
N LYS A 1122 11.09 -57.98 -20.14
CA LYS A 1122 12.12 -58.97 -20.54
C LYS A 1122 12.22 -59.15 -22.05
N LYS A 1123 11.12 -58.99 -22.80
CA LYS A 1123 11.12 -59.01 -24.27
C LYS A 1123 11.84 -57.79 -24.85
N GLU A 1124 11.61 -56.61 -24.28
CA GLU A 1124 12.27 -55.35 -24.69
C GLU A 1124 13.78 -55.41 -24.47
N GLU A 1125 14.24 -56.15 -23.45
CA GLU A 1125 15.66 -56.43 -23.18
C GLU A 1125 16.32 -57.38 -24.22
N ASN A 1126 15.56 -57.89 -25.20
CA ASN A 1126 16.00 -58.66 -26.38
C ASN A 1126 16.91 -59.90 -26.17
N PRO A 1127 16.63 -60.81 -25.21
CA PRO A 1127 17.33 -62.10 -25.15
C PRO A 1127 16.96 -62.99 -26.36
N LYS A 1128 17.98 -63.40 -27.15
CA LYS A 1128 17.79 -64.30 -28.32
C LYS A 1128 17.03 -65.57 -27.91
N GLY A 1129 15.89 -65.83 -28.56
CA GLY A 1129 15.10 -67.06 -28.36
C GLY A 1129 14.04 -67.01 -27.25
N TYR A 1130 13.78 -65.84 -26.65
CA TYR A 1130 12.77 -65.69 -25.59
C TYR A 1130 11.35 -65.45 -26.14
N ASN A 1131 10.41 -66.31 -25.75
CA ASN A 1131 8.98 -66.16 -26.03
C ASN A 1131 8.24 -65.80 -24.73
N PRO A 1132 7.65 -64.59 -24.62
CA PRO A 1132 6.89 -64.19 -23.44
C PRO A 1132 5.75 -65.18 -23.20
N THR A 1133 5.68 -65.77 -22.02
CA THR A 1133 4.68 -66.80 -21.67
C THR A 1133 4.11 -66.50 -20.30
N VAL A 1134 2.79 -66.44 -20.22
CA VAL A 1134 2.05 -66.37 -18.96
C VAL A 1134 1.15 -67.60 -18.88
N SER A 1135 1.29 -68.32 -17.78
CA SER A 1135 0.54 -69.56 -17.55
C SER A 1135 -0.39 -69.38 -16.35
N VAL A 1136 -1.64 -69.81 -16.48
CA VAL A 1136 -2.58 -69.87 -15.36
C VAL A 1136 -3.08 -71.29 -15.22
N SER A 1137 -2.92 -71.88 -14.04
CA SER A 1137 -3.40 -73.24 -13.78
C SER A 1137 -4.21 -73.34 -12.50
N THR A 1138 -5.12 -74.30 -12.47
CA THR A 1138 -5.91 -74.61 -11.26
C THR A 1138 -5.80 -76.10 -10.93
N GLU A 1139 -5.69 -76.41 -9.64
CA GLU A 1139 -5.51 -77.79 -9.16
C GLU A 1139 -6.31 -77.99 -7.87
N LYS A 1140 -7.07 -79.08 -7.77
CA LYS A 1140 -7.74 -79.48 -6.53
C LYS A 1140 -6.81 -80.38 -5.70
N GLN A 1141 -6.46 -79.94 -4.50
CA GLN A 1141 -5.68 -80.72 -3.54
C GLN A 1141 -6.46 -80.88 -2.24
N ASP A 1142 -6.93 -82.10 -1.96
CA ASP A 1142 -7.76 -82.45 -0.80
C ASP A 1142 -8.93 -81.49 -0.58
N ASN A 1143 -8.79 -80.59 0.41
CA ASN A 1143 -9.81 -79.63 0.83
C ASN A 1143 -9.50 -78.19 0.39
N MET A 1144 -8.54 -78.00 -0.53
CA MET A 1144 -8.12 -76.72 -1.08
C MET A 1144 -8.05 -76.73 -2.62
N VAL A 1145 -8.23 -75.55 -3.20
CA VAL A 1145 -8.04 -75.25 -4.62
C VAL A 1145 -6.85 -74.31 -4.75
N LEU A 1146 -5.88 -74.71 -5.55
CA LEU A 1146 -4.71 -73.91 -5.86
C LEU A 1146 -4.91 -73.23 -7.22
N ILE A 1147 -4.74 -71.92 -7.29
CA ILE A 1147 -4.70 -71.13 -8.52
C ILE A 1147 -3.28 -70.60 -8.67
N LYS A 1148 -2.56 -71.03 -9.70
CA LYS A 1148 -1.17 -70.64 -9.96
C LYS A 1148 -1.12 -69.70 -11.15
N VAL A 1149 -0.54 -68.52 -10.97
CA VAL A 1149 -0.23 -67.56 -12.04
C VAL A 1149 1.28 -67.50 -12.20
N SER A 1150 1.80 -68.01 -13.31
CA SER A 1150 3.24 -68.13 -13.57
C SER A 1150 3.67 -67.31 -14.78
N ASP A 1151 4.81 -66.63 -14.66
CA ASP A 1151 5.47 -65.89 -15.74
C ASP A 1151 6.91 -66.36 -15.94
N ASN A 1152 7.43 -66.24 -17.16
CA ASN A 1152 8.84 -66.50 -17.49
C ASN A 1152 9.71 -65.23 -17.53
N GLY A 1153 9.29 -64.18 -16.82
CA GLY A 1153 9.92 -62.86 -16.74
C GLY A 1153 11.23 -62.83 -15.94
N ASN A 1154 11.59 -61.65 -15.43
CA ASN A 1154 12.90 -61.43 -14.79
C ASN A 1154 13.01 -61.98 -13.35
N GLY A 1155 11.92 -62.53 -12.79
CA GLY A 1155 11.87 -62.97 -11.40
C GLY A 1155 11.94 -61.79 -10.41
N VAL A 1156 11.59 -62.05 -9.14
CA VAL A 1156 11.70 -61.07 -8.06
C VAL A 1156 13.00 -61.34 -7.29
N PRO A 1157 13.87 -60.34 -7.05
CA PRO A 1157 15.08 -60.51 -6.26
C PRO A 1157 14.79 -60.94 -4.81
N LYS A 1158 15.63 -61.82 -4.24
CA LYS A 1158 15.43 -62.36 -2.87
C LYS A 1158 15.40 -61.28 -1.79
N GLU A 1159 16.13 -60.19 -1.96
CA GLU A 1159 16.25 -59.10 -0.98
C GLU A 1159 14.96 -58.31 -0.76
N VAL A 1160 14.06 -58.30 -1.76
CA VAL A 1160 12.81 -57.54 -1.72
C VAL A 1160 11.58 -58.42 -1.56
N LEU A 1161 11.75 -59.74 -1.54
CA LEU A 1161 10.66 -60.71 -1.54
C LEU A 1161 9.73 -60.56 -0.31
N ASP A 1162 10.29 -60.23 0.86
CA ASP A 1162 9.51 -59.99 2.08
C ASP A 1162 8.76 -58.63 2.04
N LYS A 1163 9.15 -57.72 1.15
CA LYS A 1163 8.58 -56.36 1.04
C LYS A 1163 7.49 -56.24 -0.02
N ILE A 1164 7.36 -57.20 -0.95
CA ILE A 1164 6.41 -57.08 -2.08
C ILE A 1164 4.94 -57.05 -1.68
N PHE A 1165 4.61 -57.55 -0.48
CA PHE A 1165 3.25 -57.50 0.08
C PHE A 1165 3.03 -56.29 1.00
N GLN A 1166 4.05 -55.44 1.23
CA GLN A 1166 3.88 -54.19 1.95
C GLN A 1166 3.17 -53.15 1.06
N PRO A 1167 2.20 -52.38 1.58
CA PRO A 1167 1.57 -51.29 0.84
C PRO A 1167 2.60 -50.28 0.29
N PHE A 1168 2.35 -49.73 -0.90
CA PHE A 1168 3.20 -48.74 -1.62
C PHE A 1168 4.57 -49.24 -2.08
N PHE A 1169 4.96 -50.46 -1.77
CA PHE A 1169 6.19 -51.02 -2.30
C PHE A 1169 6.02 -51.38 -3.78
N THR A 1170 6.85 -50.78 -4.64
CA THR A 1170 6.89 -51.08 -6.07
C THR A 1170 8.33 -51.05 -6.59
N THR A 1171 8.66 -51.96 -7.49
CA THR A 1171 9.93 -51.97 -8.23
C THR A 1171 9.81 -51.32 -9.62
N LYS A 1172 8.62 -50.82 -9.98
CA LYS A 1172 8.37 -50.07 -11.21
C LYS A 1172 8.79 -48.60 -11.04
N PRO A 1173 9.22 -47.91 -12.12
CA PRO A 1173 9.55 -46.48 -12.08
C PRO A 1173 8.38 -45.62 -11.59
N SER A 1174 8.69 -44.42 -11.05
CA SER A 1174 7.69 -43.48 -10.54
C SER A 1174 6.65 -43.13 -11.60
N GLY A 1175 5.37 -43.35 -11.28
CA GLY A 1175 4.23 -43.09 -12.17
C GLY A 1175 3.67 -44.32 -12.90
N GLU A 1176 4.37 -45.47 -12.89
CA GLU A 1176 3.90 -46.70 -13.56
C GLU A 1176 3.27 -47.74 -12.61
N GLY A 1177 3.42 -47.58 -11.30
CA GLY A 1177 2.86 -48.50 -10.31
C GLY A 1177 2.54 -47.80 -8.99
N THR A 1178 1.39 -48.12 -8.40
CA THR A 1178 0.93 -47.56 -7.12
C THR A 1178 1.44 -48.33 -5.90
N GLY A 1179 2.05 -49.50 -6.08
CA GLY A 1179 2.53 -50.36 -4.99
C GLY A 1179 1.42 -50.95 -4.08
N LEU A 1180 0.14 -50.75 -4.41
CA LEU A 1180 -1.00 -51.17 -3.58
C LEU A 1180 -1.68 -52.48 -4.03
N GLY A 1181 -1.39 -52.95 -5.24
CA GLY A 1181 -2.12 -54.08 -5.84
C GLY A 1181 -1.83 -55.43 -5.17
N LEU A 1182 -0.58 -55.71 -4.82
CA LEU A 1182 -0.17 -56.99 -4.22
C LEU A 1182 -0.54 -57.09 -2.74
N SER A 1183 -0.40 -56.00 -1.98
CA SER A 1183 -0.84 -55.95 -0.58
C SER A 1183 -2.35 -56.17 -0.46
N LEU A 1184 -3.15 -55.50 -1.30
CA LEU A 1184 -4.59 -55.71 -1.36
C LEU A 1184 -4.94 -57.16 -1.77
N SER A 1185 -4.18 -57.73 -2.70
CA SER A 1185 -4.41 -59.10 -3.15
C SER A 1185 -4.19 -60.12 -2.03
N TYR A 1186 -3.15 -59.91 -1.22
CA TYR A 1186 -2.86 -60.73 -0.04
C TYR A 1186 -3.98 -60.65 1.01
N ASP A 1187 -4.49 -59.44 1.28
CA ASP A 1187 -5.59 -59.23 2.24
C ASP A 1187 -6.90 -59.89 1.77
N ILE A 1188 -7.26 -59.76 0.49
CA ILE A 1188 -8.47 -60.37 -0.07
C ILE A 1188 -8.42 -61.89 0.07
N VAL A 1189 -7.29 -62.53 -0.27
CA VAL A 1189 -7.13 -63.99 -0.18
C VAL A 1189 -7.23 -64.46 1.27
N LYS A 1190 -6.62 -63.73 2.22
CA LYS A 1190 -6.74 -63.99 3.66
C LYS A 1190 -8.19 -63.91 4.16
N VAL A 1191 -8.97 -62.91 3.71
CA VAL A 1191 -10.39 -62.78 4.06
C VAL A 1191 -11.22 -63.96 3.53
N HIS A 1192 -10.83 -64.55 2.40
CA HIS A 1192 -11.45 -65.76 1.86
C HIS A 1192 -11.01 -67.05 2.58
N GLY A 1193 -10.16 -66.95 3.61
CA GLY A 1193 -9.63 -68.10 4.37
C GLY A 1193 -8.50 -68.84 3.64
N GLY A 1194 -7.93 -68.21 2.61
CA GLY A 1194 -6.85 -68.77 1.80
C GLY A 1194 -5.46 -68.19 2.10
N GLU A 1195 -4.48 -68.62 1.30
CA GLU A 1195 -3.09 -68.17 1.38
C GLU A 1195 -2.54 -67.82 0.00
N LEU A 1196 -1.80 -66.70 -0.11
CA LEU A 1196 -1.10 -66.28 -1.32
C LEU A 1196 0.40 -66.43 -1.10
N THR A 1197 1.03 -67.31 -1.86
CA THR A 1197 2.48 -67.58 -1.81
C THR A 1197 3.16 -67.23 -3.12
N VAL A 1198 4.46 -67.00 -3.09
CA VAL A 1198 5.28 -66.68 -4.26
C VAL A 1198 6.51 -67.56 -4.31
N GLU A 1199 6.74 -68.18 -5.46
CA GLU A 1199 7.96 -68.90 -5.79
C GLU A 1199 8.63 -68.16 -6.96
N THR A 1200 9.89 -67.77 -6.80
CA THR A 1200 10.57 -66.97 -7.83
C THR A 1200 12.05 -67.29 -7.86
N LYS A 1201 12.61 -67.24 -9.06
CA LYS A 1201 14.04 -67.36 -9.28
C LYS A 1201 14.46 -66.24 -10.23
N GLN A 1202 15.35 -65.39 -9.75
CA GLN A 1202 15.82 -64.22 -10.48
C GLN A 1202 16.41 -64.65 -11.83
N GLY A 1203 15.93 -64.02 -12.91
CA GLY A 1203 16.27 -64.32 -14.30
C GLY A 1203 15.43 -65.41 -14.96
N GLU A 1204 14.67 -66.22 -14.21
CA GLU A 1204 13.93 -67.38 -14.74
C GLU A 1204 12.41 -67.21 -14.73
N GLY A 1205 11.83 -66.51 -13.73
CA GLY A 1205 10.39 -66.23 -13.67
C GLY A 1205 9.82 -66.18 -12.26
N THR A 1206 8.51 -65.96 -12.15
CA THR A 1206 7.77 -65.94 -10.87
C THR A 1206 6.45 -66.70 -10.99
N THR A 1207 6.11 -67.43 -9.94
CA THR A 1207 4.82 -68.12 -9.79
C THR A 1207 4.16 -67.67 -8.51
N PHE A 1208 2.98 -67.06 -8.64
CA PHE A 1208 2.11 -66.76 -7.50
C PHE A 1208 1.06 -67.85 -7.35
N THR A 1209 0.93 -68.41 -6.15
CA THR A 1209 -0.04 -69.47 -5.86
C THR A 1209 -1.05 -68.99 -4.84
N ILE A 1210 -2.32 -68.95 -5.23
CA ILE A 1210 -3.47 -68.70 -4.35
C ILE A 1210 -4.04 -70.05 -3.91
N ALA A 1211 -4.04 -70.35 -2.62
CA ALA A 1211 -4.70 -71.50 -2.05
C ALA A 1211 -6.03 -71.10 -1.40
N LEU A 1212 -7.15 -71.67 -1.83
CA LEU A 1212 -8.50 -71.38 -1.29
C LEU A 1212 -9.16 -72.67 -0.75
N PRO A 1213 -9.85 -72.64 0.40
CA PRO A 1213 -10.57 -73.82 0.89
C PRO A 1213 -11.84 -74.13 0.07
N VAL A 1214 -12.17 -75.42 -0.09
CA VAL A 1214 -13.29 -75.93 -0.93
C VAL A 1214 -14.68 -75.80 -0.27
N ASN A 1215 -14.75 -75.42 1.02
CA ASN A 1215 -15.96 -75.53 1.84
C ASN A 1215 -17.08 -74.53 1.51
#